data_AF-A0A6A5S189-F1
#
_entry.id   AF-A0A6A5S189-F1
#
_cell.length_a   1.000
_cell.length_b   1.000
_cell.length_c   1.000
_cell.angle_alpha   90.00
_cell.angle_beta   90.00
_cell.angle_gamma   90.00
#
_symmetry.space_group_name_H-M   'P 1'
#
loop_
_entity.id
_entity.type
_entity.pdbx_description
1 polymer ?
#
loop_
_entity_poly.entity_id
_entity_poly.type
_entity_poly.pdbx_seq_one_letter_code
_entity_poly.pdbx_strand_id
1 'polypeptide(L)'
;MDEGQPHPDTLVGHDTAASKRRRADSGSSTSIESVRSVRTVTSEDLEYVHENGRTYGNNTYLRPCAFNDDLKEQDRLFFQHQIFVHALQGRLTTTRLLASTRRILDLGTGPGHWAVAMAQTHPRAEVVGIDMTQWDLDTTEANMGNADVRWELDDLDVWGIDAHTEELNSISNFDFYRAMMHRDPVRSPPRSPERVRFSRSIACPETSVESLAIDPYSLESPTEPRWNFSEPYDFIHLRDMKGSFSHWEEVYAEIHNSLSPGGWIEVADWDLGSVPIDHATNDPASFPVPTLRKLFASMMEASYKSGRPLGLFYMHPSYLEEAGFIDIQSTHVNVPIGQWAGDEEQKRIGKLMLVVVMELFESSLLRLLTKYGDRERIWTAEEVRADIARAQEEVVDVVERAERGEAETWCASFKWITGRKSWHLQMQFLAEPFHRMFYLSDLRIAYPHALHERVNVMWLFIYAGAVPLLTLIAWIAVTRPGTHKAHVTILGWLVSMILTLFLTDVIKNAVGRPRPDLIARCKPQPGTPGDVLVTFQVCTQTDHHILHDGWRSFPSGHSSSSFSGLGYLALFIAGQCHVYRPRADLARVLLALAPLLGAALIAISRCEDYRHDVYDVSVGSLVGISVAHYTYRRYYPALRSRDCASPYPNPADERAFAKVKDEESIRAAQDFALDEFDDEDEERESRPLNGRR
;
A
#
# COMPACT_ATOMS: atom_id res chain seq x y z
N MET A 1 23.14 -81.91 7.37
CA MET A 1 22.21 -81.54 6.29
C MET A 1 22.50 -80.08 6.00
N ASP A 2 23.68 -79.81 5.44
CA ASP A 2 23.96 -79.70 3.99
C ASP A 2 23.27 -78.47 3.40
N GLU A 3 23.88 -77.51 2.71
CA GLU A 3 25.25 -77.18 2.24
C GLU A 3 25.16 -75.65 1.93
N GLY A 4 26.14 -74.78 2.22
CA GLY A 4 27.20 -74.39 1.28
C GLY A 4 27.20 -72.86 0.97
N GLN A 5 28.36 -72.21 1.05
CA GLN A 5 28.72 -70.88 0.46
C GLN A 5 29.42 -71.13 -0.91
N PRO A 6 29.65 -70.17 -1.87
CA PRO A 6 29.93 -68.71 -1.74
C PRO A 6 29.44 -67.74 -2.89
N HIS A 7 29.83 -66.45 -2.83
CA HIS A 7 29.73 -65.29 -3.79
C HIS A 7 30.48 -65.47 -5.17
N PRO A 8 30.55 -64.53 -6.17
CA PRO A 8 29.82 -63.28 -6.55
C PRO A 8 29.53 -63.06 -8.11
N ASP A 9 28.93 -61.90 -8.44
CA ASP A 9 28.94 -61.08 -9.68
C ASP A 9 27.91 -61.18 -10.86
N THR A 10 27.45 -59.97 -11.21
CA THR A 10 26.89 -59.40 -12.47
C THR A 10 25.39 -59.39 -12.81
N LEU A 11 24.82 -58.17 -12.70
CA LEU A 11 23.92 -57.42 -13.62
C LEU A 11 22.70 -58.12 -14.25
N VAL A 12 21.47 -57.64 -13.96
CA VAL A 12 20.47 -57.11 -14.93
C VAL A 12 19.41 -56.29 -14.17
N GLY A 13 18.96 -55.21 -14.81
CA GLY A 13 18.12 -54.10 -14.35
C GLY A 13 16.87 -54.43 -13.53
N HIS A 14 16.60 -53.54 -12.57
CA HIS A 14 15.29 -53.40 -11.95
C HIS A 14 14.59 -52.16 -12.50
N ASP A 15 13.32 -52.38 -12.84
CA ASP A 15 12.43 -51.52 -13.60
C ASP A 15 12.29 -50.09 -13.07
N THR A 16 12.38 -49.16 -14.01
CA THR A 16 11.97 -47.77 -13.88
C THR A 16 10.48 -47.69 -13.52
N ALA A 17 10.19 -47.21 -12.30
CA ALA A 17 8.84 -46.87 -11.90
C ALA A 17 8.30 -45.65 -12.69
N ALA A 18 7.02 -45.75 -13.02
CA ALA A 18 6.25 -44.95 -13.97
C ALA A 18 6.34 -43.41 -13.83
N SER A 19 6.69 -42.79 -14.97
CA SER A 19 6.11 -41.57 -15.56
C SER A 19 5.45 -40.54 -14.63
N LYS A 20 6.17 -39.41 -14.44
CA LYS A 20 5.65 -38.09 -14.03
C LYS A 20 4.27 -37.79 -14.63
N ARG A 21 3.31 -37.40 -13.79
CA ARG A 21 2.02 -36.86 -14.23
C ARG A 21 2.25 -35.45 -14.76
N ARG A 22 1.89 -35.21 -16.02
CA ARG A 22 2.02 -33.91 -16.70
C ARG A 22 1.02 -32.91 -16.08
N ARG A 23 1.50 -31.72 -15.68
CA ARG A 23 0.68 -30.57 -15.25
C ARG A 23 -0.22 -30.14 -16.41
N ALA A 24 -1.44 -29.74 -16.12
CA ALA A 24 -2.40 -29.28 -17.12
C ALA A 24 -2.25 -27.76 -17.33
N ASP A 25 -1.85 -27.36 -18.54
CA ASP A 25 -1.76 -25.96 -18.94
C ASP A 25 -3.15 -25.43 -19.34
N SER A 26 -3.62 -24.37 -18.69
CA SER A 26 -4.78 -23.59 -19.13
C SER A 26 -4.33 -22.50 -20.11
N GLY A 27 -4.13 -22.88 -21.37
CA GLY A 27 -3.90 -21.92 -22.45
C GLY A 27 -5.19 -21.25 -22.92
N SER A 28 -5.23 -19.91 -22.90
CA SER A 28 -6.19 -19.12 -23.70
C SER A 28 -5.45 -18.00 -24.42
N SER A 29 -5.71 -17.91 -25.71
CA SER A 29 -5.07 -17.05 -26.70
C SER A 29 -5.31 -15.55 -26.49
N THR A 30 -4.27 -14.73 -26.60
CA THR A 30 -4.39 -13.31 -26.95
C THR A 30 -3.20 -12.83 -27.77
N SER A 31 -3.48 -11.84 -28.63
CA SER A 31 -2.68 -11.28 -29.71
C SER A 31 -1.34 -10.64 -29.28
N ILE A 32 -0.39 -10.71 -30.21
CA ILE A 32 0.96 -10.12 -30.16
C ILE A 32 0.85 -8.59 -30.07
N GLU A 33 1.00 -8.03 -28.85
CA GLU A 33 1.63 -6.71 -28.55
C GLU A 33 1.55 -6.27 -27.06
N SER A 34 1.24 -7.16 -26.10
CA SER A 34 1.13 -6.80 -24.67
C SER A 34 2.10 -7.56 -23.75
N VAL A 35 3.37 -7.68 -24.13
CA VAL A 35 4.35 -8.50 -23.39
C VAL A 35 5.22 -7.63 -22.49
N ARG A 36 4.88 -7.53 -21.19
CA ARG A 36 5.87 -7.44 -20.08
C ARG A 36 5.32 -7.50 -18.64
N SER A 37 4.03 -7.74 -18.39
CA SER A 37 3.56 -7.90 -17.00
C SER A 37 2.37 -8.87 -16.83
N VAL A 38 2.43 -10.05 -17.46
CA VAL A 38 1.46 -11.15 -17.21
C VAL A 38 2.08 -12.53 -17.42
N ARG A 39 3.21 -12.85 -16.78
CA ARG A 39 3.63 -14.25 -16.71
C ARG A 39 4.17 -14.53 -15.32
N THR A 40 3.42 -15.31 -14.53
CA THR A 40 4.03 -16.14 -13.48
C THR A 40 5.17 -16.88 -14.18
N VAL A 41 6.40 -16.66 -13.71
CA VAL A 41 7.57 -17.29 -14.31
C VAL A 41 7.33 -18.79 -14.20
N THR A 42 7.37 -19.52 -15.32
CA THR A 42 7.25 -20.98 -15.23
C THR A 42 8.56 -21.53 -14.68
N SER A 43 8.54 -22.67 -14.00
CA SER A 43 9.78 -23.27 -13.45
C SER A 43 10.86 -23.51 -14.52
N GLU A 44 10.48 -23.57 -15.80
CA GLU A 44 11.38 -23.73 -16.95
C GLU A 44 12.07 -22.42 -17.37
N ASP A 45 11.54 -21.25 -16.96
CA ASP A 45 12.07 -19.93 -17.29
C ASP A 45 13.12 -19.44 -16.25
N LEU A 46 13.33 -20.18 -15.14
CA LEU A 46 14.27 -19.82 -14.08
C LEU A 46 15.70 -20.27 -14.40
N GLU A 47 16.63 -19.31 -14.44
CA GLU A 47 18.07 -19.58 -14.57
C GLU A 47 18.77 -19.59 -13.22
N TYR A 48 19.01 -20.79 -12.67
CA TYR A 48 19.73 -20.96 -11.42
C TYR A 48 21.25 -20.88 -11.58
N VAL A 49 21.90 -20.19 -10.65
CA VAL A 49 23.35 -20.08 -10.59
C VAL A 49 23.90 -21.08 -9.57
N HIS A 50 24.88 -21.89 -10.00
CA HIS A 50 25.51 -22.90 -9.15
C HIS A 50 26.97 -22.49 -8.90
N GLU A 51 27.27 -22.09 -7.67
CA GLU A 51 28.58 -21.57 -7.28
C GLU A 51 28.99 -22.15 -5.93
N ASN A 52 30.26 -22.50 -5.78
CA ASN A 52 30.82 -23.01 -4.53
C ASN A 52 30.05 -24.20 -3.90
N GLY A 53 29.34 -25.00 -4.70
CA GLY A 53 28.55 -26.15 -4.19
C GLY A 53 27.18 -25.79 -3.60
N ARG A 54 26.67 -24.58 -3.88
CA ARG A 54 25.34 -24.10 -3.50
C ARG A 54 24.60 -23.57 -4.74
N THR A 55 23.27 -23.52 -4.64
CA THR A 55 22.40 -23.05 -5.72
C THR A 55 21.75 -21.72 -5.35
N TYR A 56 21.63 -20.80 -6.32
CA TYR A 56 21.10 -19.46 -6.13
C TYR A 56 20.10 -19.10 -7.23
N GLY A 57 19.08 -18.31 -6.89
CA GLY A 57 17.98 -17.99 -7.80
C GLY A 57 18.35 -17.19 -9.05
N ASN A 58 19.37 -16.34 -8.96
CA ASN A 58 19.88 -15.54 -10.08
C ASN A 58 21.30 -15.00 -9.77
N ASN A 59 21.78 -14.03 -10.56
CA ASN A 59 23.09 -13.40 -10.37
C ASN A 59 23.16 -12.32 -9.28
N THR A 60 22.01 -11.79 -8.84
CA THR A 60 21.92 -10.64 -7.92
C THR A 60 21.60 -11.05 -6.49
N TYR A 61 20.85 -12.15 -6.31
CA TYR A 61 20.45 -12.71 -5.02
C TYR A 61 21.58 -13.51 -4.39
N LEU A 62 21.89 -13.21 -3.13
CA LEU A 62 23.12 -13.68 -2.49
C LEU A 62 22.91 -14.83 -1.52
N ARG A 63 21.66 -15.18 -1.22
CA ARG A 63 21.32 -16.31 -0.36
C ARG A 63 21.01 -17.56 -1.20
N PRO A 64 21.38 -18.74 -0.70
CA PRO A 64 21.09 -19.99 -1.39
C PRO A 64 19.58 -20.26 -1.44
N CYS A 65 19.14 -21.04 -2.43
CA CYS A 65 17.76 -21.51 -2.59
C CYS A 65 17.71 -23.04 -2.66
N ALA A 66 16.58 -23.63 -2.28
CA ALA A 66 16.40 -25.08 -2.33
C ALA A 66 16.00 -25.54 -3.74
N PHE A 67 16.99 -25.65 -4.64
CA PHE A 67 16.81 -26.27 -5.97
C PHE A 67 17.81 -27.41 -6.16
N ASN A 68 17.31 -28.59 -6.57
CA ASN A 68 18.07 -29.84 -6.75
C ASN A 68 18.97 -30.21 -5.55
N ASP A 69 18.36 -30.71 -4.47
CA ASP A 69 19.01 -31.36 -3.30
C ASP A 69 19.62 -30.45 -2.22
N ASP A 70 19.53 -29.11 -2.32
CA ASP A 70 19.96 -28.20 -1.25
C ASP A 70 18.89 -27.99 -0.15
N LEU A 71 18.45 -29.08 0.47
CA LEU A 71 17.43 -29.09 1.55
C LEU A 71 17.90 -28.40 2.83
N LYS A 72 19.20 -28.15 2.98
CA LYS A 72 19.77 -27.51 4.18
C LYS A 72 19.18 -26.13 4.43
N GLU A 73 19.00 -25.32 3.39
CA GLU A 73 18.44 -23.98 3.56
C GLU A 73 16.95 -24.04 3.92
N GLN A 74 16.22 -25.01 3.37
CA GLN A 74 14.82 -25.24 3.70
C GLN A 74 14.63 -25.63 5.17
N ASP A 75 15.46 -26.53 5.68
CA ASP A 75 15.45 -26.92 7.11
C ASP A 75 15.78 -25.73 8.02
N ARG A 76 16.78 -24.92 7.63
CA ARG A 76 17.15 -23.70 8.36
C ARG A 76 15.97 -22.71 8.45
N LEU A 77 15.28 -22.48 7.34
CA LEU A 77 14.10 -21.60 7.26
C LEU A 77 12.91 -22.15 8.04
N PHE A 78 12.73 -23.48 8.09
CA PHE A 78 11.73 -24.12 8.94
C PHE A 78 11.98 -23.83 10.42
N PHE A 79 13.20 -24.04 10.91
CA PHE A 79 13.54 -23.73 12.30
C PHE A 79 13.41 -22.23 12.61
N GLN A 80 13.82 -21.38 11.68
CA GLN A 80 13.63 -19.93 11.80
C GLN A 80 12.15 -19.56 11.91
N HIS A 81 11.28 -20.15 11.09
CA HIS A 81 9.83 -19.95 11.20
C HIS A 81 9.31 -20.31 12.60
N GLN A 82 9.72 -21.45 13.17
CA GLN A 82 9.34 -21.84 14.54
C GLN A 82 9.78 -20.81 15.58
N ILE A 83 10.97 -20.24 15.44
CA ILE A 83 11.47 -19.19 16.36
C ILE A 83 10.59 -17.94 16.29
N PHE A 84 10.22 -17.46 15.09
CA PHE A 84 9.31 -16.32 14.94
C PHE A 84 7.96 -16.57 15.62
N VAL A 85 7.40 -17.77 15.45
CA VAL A 85 6.11 -18.15 16.06
C VAL A 85 6.23 -18.23 17.59
N HIS A 86 7.30 -18.83 18.13
CA HIS A 86 7.52 -18.90 19.58
C HIS A 86 7.81 -17.54 20.20
N ALA A 87 8.56 -16.67 19.52
CA ALA A 87 8.80 -15.29 19.94
C ALA A 87 7.50 -14.49 20.08
N LEU A 88 6.48 -14.80 19.26
CA LEU A 88 5.13 -14.23 19.35
C LEU A 88 4.14 -15.10 20.16
N GLN A 89 4.63 -16.03 20.97
CA GLN A 89 3.82 -16.89 21.85
C GLN A 89 2.73 -17.67 21.08
N GLY A 90 3.09 -18.20 19.90
CA GLY A 90 2.20 -18.99 19.05
C GLY A 90 1.39 -18.18 18.03
N ARG A 91 1.52 -16.84 17.99
CA ARG A 91 0.87 -16.00 16.98
C ARG A 91 1.71 -15.90 15.71
N LEU A 92 1.05 -15.72 14.57
CA LEU A 92 1.70 -15.55 13.26
C LEU A 92 2.01 -14.09 12.91
N THR A 93 1.30 -13.15 13.54
CA THR A 93 1.40 -11.72 13.29
C THR A 93 1.18 -10.94 14.59
N THR A 94 1.77 -9.75 14.68
CA THR A 94 1.52 -8.79 15.76
C THR A 94 0.27 -7.94 15.49
N THR A 95 -0.17 -7.88 14.23
CA THR A 95 -1.34 -7.12 13.79
C THR A 95 -2.63 -7.87 14.07
N ARG A 96 -3.62 -7.18 14.64
CA ARG A 96 -4.96 -7.76 14.83
C ARG A 96 -5.76 -7.69 13.52
N LEU A 97 -5.74 -8.77 12.75
CA LEU A 97 -6.52 -8.90 11.53
C LEU A 97 -8.02 -9.00 11.83
N LEU A 98 -8.84 -8.35 10.99
CA LEU A 98 -10.30 -8.37 11.10
C LEU A 98 -10.86 -9.67 10.51
N ALA A 99 -12.02 -10.11 11.00
CA ALA A 99 -12.73 -11.25 10.40
C ALA A 99 -13.19 -10.99 8.94
N SER A 100 -13.16 -9.73 8.50
CA SER A 100 -13.46 -9.30 7.14
C SER A 100 -12.25 -9.33 6.20
N THR A 101 -11.04 -9.61 6.69
CA THR A 101 -9.82 -9.72 5.85
C THR A 101 -10.04 -10.79 4.78
N ARG A 102 -9.93 -10.42 3.50
CA ARG A 102 -10.21 -11.29 2.34
C ARG A 102 -8.98 -11.65 1.54
N ARG A 103 -7.97 -10.78 1.45
CA ARG A 103 -6.76 -11.05 0.66
C ARG A 103 -5.50 -10.76 1.46
N ILE A 104 -4.61 -11.73 1.55
CA ILE A 104 -3.34 -11.66 2.27
C ILE A 104 -2.21 -12.00 1.30
N LEU A 105 -1.15 -11.20 1.31
CA LEU A 105 0.06 -11.42 0.52
C LEU A 105 1.26 -11.70 1.42
N ASP A 106 2.01 -12.74 1.12
CA ASP A 106 3.30 -13.07 1.73
C ASP A 106 4.41 -12.88 0.69
N LEU A 107 5.18 -11.79 0.81
CA LEU A 107 6.27 -11.46 -0.12
C LEU A 107 7.57 -12.10 0.36
N GLY A 108 8.23 -12.86 -0.53
CA GLY A 108 9.38 -13.68 -0.17
C GLY A 108 8.95 -14.86 0.70
N THR A 109 7.92 -15.60 0.26
CA THR A 109 7.28 -16.64 1.07
C THR A 109 8.21 -17.82 1.42
N GLY A 110 9.29 -18.01 0.67
CA GLY A 110 10.23 -19.09 0.88
C GLY A 110 9.56 -20.47 0.82
N PRO A 111 9.86 -21.38 1.76
CA PRO A 111 9.17 -22.67 1.88
C PRO A 111 7.67 -22.61 2.22
N GLY A 112 7.11 -21.41 2.43
CA GLY A 112 5.66 -21.22 2.55
C GLY A 112 5.04 -21.51 3.92
N HIS A 113 5.84 -21.82 4.96
CA HIS A 113 5.32 -22.18 6.29
C HIS A 113 4.40 -21.12 6.91
N TRP A 114 4.73 -19.83 6.72
CA TRP A 114 3.91 -18.74 7.25
C TRP A 114 2.60 -18.59 6.49
N ALA A 115 2.64 -18.59 5.15
CA ALA A 115 1.45 -18.49 4.31
C ALA A 115 0.45 -19.63 4.60
N VAL A 116 0.93 -20.87 4.74
CA VAL A 116 0.09 -22.02 5.10
C VAL A 116 -0.55 -21.86 6.48
N ALA A 117 0.23 -21.48 7.49
CA ALA A 117 -0.30 -21.28 8.83
C ALA A 117 -1.33 -20.13 8.87
N MET A 118 -1.13 -19.09 8.05
CA MET A 118 -2.05 -17.96 7.93
C MET A 118 -3.35 -18.39 7.24
N ALA A 119 -3.28 -19.17 6.17
CA ALA A 119 -4.45 -19.72 5.47
C ALA A 119 -5.29 -20.64 6.37
N GLN A 120 -4.65 -21.42 7.24
CA GLN A 120 -5.33 -22.23 8.26
C GLN A 120 -6.05 -21.38 9.31
N THR A 121 -5.42 -20.29 9.76
CA THR A 121 -5.98 -19.39 10.77
C THR A 121 -7.10 -18.51 10.18
N HIS A 122 -7.02 -18.20 8.89
CA HIS A 122 -7.95 -17.34 8.16
C HIS A 122 -8.52 -18.05 6.92
N PRO A 123 -9.35 -19.10 7.08
CA PRO A 123 -9.84 -19.93 5.96
C PRO A 123 -10.79 -19.21 4.99
N ARG A 124 -11.13 -17.95 5.27
CA ARG A 124 -11.98 -17.09 4.42
C ARG A 124 -11.16 -16.07 3.63
N ALA A 125 -9.86 -15.99 3.86
CA ALA A 125 -8.95 -15.13 3.14
C ALA A 125 -8.25 -15.95 2.05
N GLU A 126 -8.12 -15.36 0.86
CA GLU A 126 -7.18 -15.81 -0.16
C GLU A 126 -5.78 -15.43 0.31
N VAL A 127 -4.90 -16.42 0.45
CA VAL A 127 -3.49 -16.20 0.79
C VAL A 127 -2.67 -16.44 -0.47
N VAL A 128 -1.87 -15.44 -0.85
CA VAL A 128 -0.96 -15.51 -2.00
C VAL A 128 0.48 -15.45 -1.48
N GLY A 129 1.28 -16.45 -1.80
CA GLY A 129 2.72 -16.49 -1.51
C GLY A 129 3.52 -16.27 -2.78
N ILE A 130 4.40 -15.27 -2.77
CA ILE A 130 5.26 -14.93 -3.91
C ILE A 130 6.73 -15.12 -3.53
N ASP A 131 7.50 -15.78 -4.39
CA ASP A 131 8.95 -15.90 -4.25
C ASP A 131 9.64 -15.84 -5.61
N MET A 132 10.90 -15.42 -5.64
CA MET A 132 11.71 -15.42 -6.87
C MET A 132 12.30 -16.80 -7.19
N THR A 133 12.30 -17.72 -6.21
CA THR A 133 12.89 -19.06 -6.33
C THR A 133 11.86 -20.15 -6.10
N GLN A 134 12.07 -21.31 -6.74
CA GLN A 134 11.24 -22.48 -6.50
C GLN A 134 11.69 -23.19 -5.21
N TRP A 135 10.71 -23.57 -4.37
CA TRP A 135 10.90 -24.33 -3.14
C TRP A 135 10.19 -25.68 -3.21
N ASP A 136 10.64 -26.64 -2.39
CA ASP A 136 9.91 -27.89 -2.18
C ASP A 136 8.75 -27.66 -1.19
N LEU A 137 7.58 -27.41 -1.77
CA LEU A 137 6.35 -27.16 -1.02
C LEU A 137 5.61 -28.44 -0.64
N ASP A 138 6.04 -29.64 -1.08
CA ASP A 138 5.29 -30.89 -0.83
C ASP A 138 5.08 -31.11 0.67
N THR A 139 6.10 -30.81 1.48
CA THR A 139 6.05 -30.91 2.94
C THR A 139 5.11 -29.88 3.58
N THR A 140 5.07 -28.65 3.06
CA THR A 140 4.22 -27.58 3.58
C THR A 140 2.77 -27.76 3.13
N GLU A 141 2.54 -28.18 1.88
CA GLU A 141 1.24 -28.51 1.29
C GLU A 141 0.59 -29.71 1.96
N ALA A 142 1.36 -30.74 2.29
CA ALA A 142 0.86 -31.89 3.06
C ALA A 142 0.24 -31.49 4.40
N ASN A 143 0.70 -30.39 4.99
CA ASN A 143 0.19 -29.86 6.25
C ASN A 143 -0.98 -28.89 6.09
N MET A 144 -1.38 -28.46 4.88
CA MET A 144 -2.43 -27.44 4.66
C MET A 144 -3.82 -27.86 5.13
N GLY A 145 -4.18 -29.15 5.06
CA GLY A 145 -5.53 -29.61 5.36
C GLY A 145 -6.57 -29.08 4.35
N ASN A 146 -7.54 -28.28 4.82
CA ASN A 146 -8.56 -27.65 3.98
C ASN A 146 -8.21 -26.20 3.55
N ALA A 147 -7.05 -25.70 3.97
CA ALA A 147 -6.59 -24.37 3.59
C ALA A 147 -6.10 -24.38 2.13
N ASP A 148 -6.17 -23.22 1.47
CA ASP A 148 -5.71 -23.04 0.09
C ASP A 148 -4.76 -21.83 0.03
N VAL A 149 -3.62 -22.00 -0.64
CA VAL A 149 -2.61 -20.96 -0.84
C VAL A 149 -2.26 -20.92 -2.32
N ARG A 150 -2.31 -19.73 -2.90
CA ARG A 150 -1.89 -19.51 -4.28
C ARG A 150 -0.41 -19.14 -4.30
N TRP A 151 0.40 -19.95 -4.99
CA TRP A 151 1.82 -19.72 -5.15
C TRP A 151 2.14 -19.05 -6.48
N GLU A 152 2.97 -18.01 -6.46
CA GLU A 152 3.45 -17.33 -7.67
C GLU A 152 4.97 -17.19 -7.65
N LEU A 153 5.59 -17.39 -8.82
CA LEU A 153 7.00 -17.17 -9.03
C LEU A 153 7.18 -15.83 -9.75
N ASP A 154 7.80 -14.87 -9.08
CA ASP A 154 8.06 -13.53 -9.63
C ASP A 154 9.27 -12.86 -8.95
N ASP A 155 9.99 -12.05 -9.72
CA ASP A 155 11.09 -11.22 -9.19
C ASP A 155 10.54 -9.83 -8.84
N LEU A 156 10.37 -9.60 -7.54
CA LEU A 156 9.79 -8.38 -7.00
C LEU A 156 10.76 -7.19 -7.04
N ASP A 157 12.06 -7.40 -7.29
CA ASP A 157 13.06 -6.33 -7.37
C ASP A 157 13.19 -5.75 -8.79
N VAL A 158 12.09 -5.15 -9.26
CA VAL A 158 11.94 -4.63 -10.62
C VAL A 158 12.83 -3.41 -10.92
N TRP A 159 13.45 -2.81 -9.90
CA TRP A 159 14.35 -1.67 -10.04
C TRP A 159 15.81 -2.08 -10.25
N GLY A 160 16.20 -3.29 -9.82
CA GLY A 160 17.54 -3.81 -10.02
C GLY A 160 18.63 -3.09 -9.20
N ILE A 161 19.87 -3.16 -9.68
CA ILE A 161 21.04 -2.48 -9.06
C ILE A 161 21.48 -1.39 -10.04
N ASP A 162 21.48 -0.13 -9.60
CA ASP A 162 22.12 0.96 -10.35
C ASP A 162 23.63 0.70 -10.45
N ALA A 163 24.15 0.61 -11.69
CA ALA A 163 25.49 0.14 -12.01
C ALA A 163 26.65 1.07 -11.56
N HIS A 164 26.37 2.14 -10.82
CA HIS A 164 27.38 3.06 -10.33
C HIS A 164 27.63 2.88 -8.83
N THR A 165 28.39 1.84 -8.51
CA THR A 165 28.93 1.51 -7.17
C THR A 165 30.00 2.51 -6.69
N GLU A 166 30.08 3.71 -7.25
CA GLU A 166 31.13 4.69 -6.95
C GLU A 166 30.80 5.59 -5.74
N GLU A 167 29.52 5.78 -5.40
CA GLU A 167 29.11 6.56 -4.22
C GLU A 167 29.18 5.77 -2.90
N LEU A 168 29.30 4.44 -2.98
CA LEU A 168 29.55 3.56 -1.83
C LEU A 168 30.93 3.76 -1.19
N ASN A 169 31.83 4.49 -1.85
CA ASN A 169 33.11 4.92 -1.28
C ASN A 169 32.95 5.90 -0.10
N SER A 170 31.78 6.53 0.08
CA SER A 170 31.46 7.31 1.28
C SER A 170 31.42 6.45 2.56
N ILE A 171 31.26 5.13 2.42
CA ILE A 171 31.12 4.18 3.53
C ILE A 171 32.47 3.63 4.01
N SER A 172 33.57 3.88 3.27
CA SER A 172 34.92 3.47 3.68
C SER A 172 35.40 4.11 5.01
N ASN A 173 34.67 5.12 5.49
CA ASN A 173 34.92 5.82 6.75
C ASN A 173 33.97 5.40 7.89
N PHE A 174 33.03 4.49 7.65
CA PHE A 174 32.11 4.01 8.68
C PHE A 174 32.72 2.83 9.44
N ASP A 175 32.95 3.00 10.74
CA ASP A 175 33.57 1.98 11.57
C ASP A 175 32.54 0.90 11.97
N PHE A 176 32.35 -0.09 11.09
CA PHE A 176 31.52 -1.26 11.36
C PHE A 176 32.01 -2.07 12.58
N TYR A 177 33.25 -1.88 13.04
CA TYR A 177 33.74 -2.50 14.27
C TYR A 177 33.14 -1.89 15.54
N ARG A 178 32.57 -0.67 15.46
CA ARG A 178 32.08 0.07 16.63
C ARG A 178 30.58 0.40 16.56
N ALA A 179 30.02 0.52 15.36
CA ALA A 179 28.66 0.96 15.12
C ALA A 179 27.67 -0.21 14.91
N MET A 180 27.64 -1.17 15.83
CA MET A 180 26.73 -2.32 15.77
C MET A 180 25.23 -1.94 15.89
N MET A 181 24.90 -0.66 16.14
CA MET A 181 23.56 -0.22 16.59
C MET A 181 23.09 1.17 16.09
N HIS A 182 23.73 1.83 15.12
CA HIS A 182 23.29 3.18 14.67
C HIS A 182 22.34 3.07 13.45
N ARG A 183 21.01 3.22 13.53
CA ARG A 183 20.07 4.28 13.99
C ARG A 183 19.84 5.47 13.05
N ASP A 184 20.69 5.68 12.03
CA ASP A 184 20.42 6.70 11.03
C ASP A 184 19.93 6.04 9.73
N PRO A 185 18.81 6.52 9.12
CA PRO A 185 18.34 5.99 7.85
C PRO A 185 19.41 6.21 6.78
N VAL A 186 19.95 5.11 6.25
CA VAL A 186 20.86 5.16 5.10
C VAL A 186 20.00 5.43 3.88
N ARG A 187 20.04 6.66 3.36
CA ARG A 187 19.35 7.02 2.12
C ARG A 187 19.80 6.08 1.00
N SER A 188 18.85 5.57 0.21
CA SER A 188 19.19 4.88 -1.03
C SER A 188 20.06 5.75 -1.94
N PRO A 189 20.95 5.15 -2.75
CA PRO A 189 21.77 5.88 -3.70
C PRO A 189 20.90 6.77 -4.61
N PRO A 190 21.26 8.05 -4.82
CA PRO A 190 20.55 8.91 -5.78
C PRO A 190 20.68 8.37 -7.20
N ARG A 191 19.56 8.35 -7.95
CA ARG A 191 19.55 8.04 -9.38
C ARG A 191 20.49 8.99 -10.14
N SER A 192 21.43 8.43 -10.90
CA SER A 192 22.13 9.17 -11.95
C SER A 192 21.34 9.09 -13.27
N PRO A 193 21.28 10.16 -14.09
CA PRO A 193 20.43 10.17 -15.29
C PRO A 193 20.97 9.40 -16.50
N GLU A 194 22.01 8.56 -16.38
CA GLU A 194 22.68 7.98 -17.54
C GLU A 194 22.31 6.52 -17.82
N ARG A 195 21.70 6.34 -19.00
CA ARG A 195 21.26 5.07 -19.60
C ARG A 195 22.43 4.09 -19.79
N VAL A 196 22.29 2.88 -19.29
CA VAL A 196 23.09 1.72 -19.72
C VAL A 196 22.73 1.36 -21.17
N ARG A 197 23.63 1.70 -22.11
CA ARG A 197 23.67 1.07 -23.44
C ARG A 197 24.24 -0.34 -23.28
N PHE A 198 23.47 -1.36 -23.64
CA PHE A 198 24.02 -2.69 -23.87
C PHE A 198 25.08 -2.65 -24.97
N SER A 199 26.28 -3.15 -24.63
CA SER A 199 27.41 -3.29 -25.54
C SER A 199 27.08 -4.24 -26.70
N ARG A 200 27.07 -3.69 -27.91
CA ARG A 200 27.51 -4.41 -29.11
C ARG A 200 28.70 -3.65 -29.67
N SER A 201 29.82 -4.35 -29.74
CA SER A 201 31.05 -3.91 -30.38
C SER A 201 30.77 -3.33 -31.77
N ILE A 202 31.25 -2.10 -32.04
CA ILE A 202 32.02 -1.65 -33.22
C ILE A 202 32.20 -0.13 -33.12
N ALA A 203 33.47 0.29 -33.05
CA ALA A 203 34.09 1.59 -33.37
C ALA A 203 33.38 2.93 -33.06
N CYS A 204 34.05 3.78 -32.26
CA CYS A 204 33.92 5.24 -32.30
C CYS A 204 34.49 5.79 -33.65
N PRO A 205 33.99 6.93 -34.19
CA PRO A 205 34.24 8.22 -33.53
C PRO A 205 33.19 9.34 -33.73
N GLU A 206 33.46 10.44 -33.00
CA GLU A 206 33.02 11.83 -33.14
C GLU A 206 31.74 12.29 -32.42
N THR A 207 32.02 13.05 -31.35
CA THR A 207 31.15 14.01 -30.66
C THR A 207 30.53 15.03 -31.61
N SER A 208 29.19 15.08 -31.64
CA SER A 208 28.43 16.28 -32.03
C SER A 208 27.28 16.52 -31.05
N VAL A 209 26.99 17.79 -30.82
CA VAL A 209 26.10 18.36 -29.79
C VAL A 209 24.62 18.21 -30.19
N GLU A 210 24.22 17.06 -30.73
CA GLU A 210 22.94 16.87 -31.44
C GLU A 210 21.99 15.86 -30.78
N SER A 211 22.27 15.40 -29.56
CA SER A 211 21.45 14.39 -28.86
C SER A 211 20.52 14.92 -27.77
N LEU A 212 20.18 16.22 -27.76
CA LEU A 212 19.18 16.79 -26.83
C LEU A 212 17.83 17.11 -27.49
N ALA A 213 17.61 16.71 -28.75
CA ALA A 213 16.30 16.79 -29.36
C ALA A 213 15.43 15.60 -28.91
N ILE A 214 14.57 15.82 -27.92
CA ILE A 214 13.46 14.91 -27.62
C ILE A 214 12.41 15.11 -28.72
N ASP A 215 12.08 14.03 -29.42
CA ASP A 215 11.04 13.99 -30.44
C ASP A 215 9.66 14.28 -29.78
N PRO A 216 8.96 15.36 -30.15
CA PRO A 216 7.66 15.71 -29.57
C PRO A 216 6.51 14.75 -29.94
N TYR A 217 6.76 13.70 -30.74
CA TYR A 217 5.75 12.70 -31.12
C TYR A 217 5.87 11.34 -30.41
N SER A 218 6.89 11.11 -29.57
CA SER A 218 6.92 9.92 -28.71
C SER A 218 6.01 10.11 -27.50
N LEU A 219 4.74 9.73 -27.65
CA LEU A 219 3.68 9.80 -26.63
C LEU A 219 3.80 8.78 -25.48
N GLU A 220 4.90 8.03 -25.41
CA GLU A 220 5.12 7.05 -24.34
C GLU A 220 6.30 7.50 -23.49
N SER A 221 5.99 8.09 -22.33
CA SER A 221 6.96 8.11 -21.23
C SER A 221 7.34 6.67 -20.91
N PRO A 222 8.64 6.34 -20.73
CA PRO A 222 9.01 5.00 -20.28
C PRO A 222 8.25 4.70 -18.99
N THR A 223 7.44 3.64 -18.99
CA THR A 223 6.71 3.18 -17.83
C THR A 223 7.70 2.86 -16.72
N GLU A 224 7.56 3.51 -15.57
CA GLU A 224 8.34 3.13 -14.39
C GLU A 224 8.07 1.65 -14.07
N PRO A 225 9.11 0.89 -13.67
CA PRO A 225 8.92 -0.47 -13.20
C PRO A 225 8.01 -0.46 -11.96
N ARG A 226 6.93 -1.25 -12.00
CA ARG A 226 5.90 -1.33 -10.95
C ARG A 226 5.41 -2.76 -10.78
N TRP A 227 4.85 -3.06 -9.62
CA TRP A 227 4.12 -4.30 -9.40
C TRP A 227 2.72 -4.18 -10.02
N ASN A 228 2.29 -5.20 -10.74
CA ASN A 228 1.02 -5.17 -11.47
C ASN A 228 0.01 -6.16 -10.87
N PHE A 229 -0.38 -5.93 -9.62
CA PHE A 229 -1.44 -6.71 -8.98
C PHE A 229 -2.82 -6.25 -9.48
N SER A 230 -3.67 -7.21 -9.86
CA SER A 230 -5.01 -6.92 -10.39
C SER A 230 -5.97 -6.37 -9.33
N GLU A 231 -5.79 -6.78 -8.08
CA GLU A 231 -6.62 -6.41 -6.95
C GLU A 231 -5.74 -6.10 -5.72
N PRO A 232 -6.13 -5.13 -4.87
CA PRO A 232 -5.38 -4.81 -3.68
C PRO A 232 -5.48 -5.92 -2.61
N TYR A 233 -4.57 -5.89 -1.65
CA TYR A 233 -4.50 -6.80 -0.51
C TYR A 233 -4.93 -6.10 0.78
N ASP A 234 -5.54 -6.82 1.71
CA ASP A 234 -5.92 -6.26 3.01
C ASP A 234 -4.77 -6.32 4.01
N PHE A 235 -3.85 -7.27 3.81
CA PHE A 235 -2.65 -7.45 4.62
C PHE A 235 -1.47 -7.90 3.75
N ILE A 236 -0.33 -7.25 3.87
CA ILE A 236 0.93 -7.64 3.22
C ILE A 236 1.98 -7.90 4.30
N HIS A 237 2.56 -9.09 4.27
CA HIS A 237 3.60 -9.54 5.19
C HIS A 237 4.92 -9.77 4.46
N LEU A 238 6.03 -9.42 5.11
CA LEU A 238 7.40 -9.65 4.67
C LEU A 238 8.23 -10.21 5.82
N ARG A 239 9.10 -11.19 5.54
CA ARG A 239 9.98 -11.77 6.56
C ARG A 239 11.36 -12.13 6.05
N ASP A 240 12.40 -11.86 6.85
CA ASP A 240 13.82 -12.14 6.53
C ASP A 240 14.26 -11.61 5.16
N MET A 241 13.86 -10.37 4.86
CA MET A 241 14.06 -9.73 3.57
C MET A 241 15.32 -8.85 3.50
N LYS A 242 16.13 -8.81 4.57
CA LYS A 242 17.41 -8.09 4.55
C LYS A 242 18.32 -8.59 3.41
N GLY A 243 18.77 -7.64 2.59
CA GLY A 243 19.56 -7.91 1.39
C GLY A 243 18.74 -8.39 0.18
N SER A 244 17.42 -8.50 0.26
CA SER A 244 16.57 -8.95 -0.86
C SER A 244 16.23 -7.83 -1.84
N PHE A 245 16.27 -6.57 -1.43
CA PHE A 245 15.99 -5.41 -2.28
C PHE A 245 17.12 -4.38 -2.22
N SER A 246 17.36 -3.70 -3.34
CA SER A 246 18.33 -2.59 -3.42
C SER A 246 17.72 -1.24 -3.02
N HIS A 247 16.41 -1.10 -3.21
CA HIS A 247 15.67 0.17 -3.13
C HIS A 247 14.40 -0.01 -2.28
N TRP A 248 14.53 0.17 -0.97
CA TRP A 248 13.46 -0.12 -0.01
C TRP A 248 12.36 0.94 -0.01
N GLU A 249 12.68 2.19 -0.31
CA GLU A 249 11.73 3.30 -0.39
C GLU A 249 10.65 3.02 -1.44
N GLU A 250 11.07 2.55 -2.61
CA GLU A 250 10.21 2.18 -3.74
C GLU A 250 9.39 0.93 -3.42
N VAL A 251 9.99 -0.06 -2.75
CA VAL A 251 9.28 -1.26 -2.28
C VAL A 251 8.16 -0.87 -1.31
N TYR A 252 8.42 0.00 -0.33
CA TYR A 252 7.38 0.46 0.59
C TYR A 252 6.29 1.27 -0.12
N ALA A 253 6.64 2.08 -1.12
CA ALA A 253 5.67 2.80 -1.94
C ALA A 253 4.77 1.83 -2.73
N GLU A 254 5.33 0.79 -3.34
CA GLU A 254 4.57 -0.22 -4.07
C GLU A 254 3.70 -1.10 -3.14
N ILE A 255 4.19 -1.44 -1.95
CA ILE A 255 3.37 -2.10 -0.92
C ILE A 255 2.20 -1.19 -0.52
N HIS A 256 2.46 0.10 -0.31
CA HIS A 256 1.41 1.06 -0.01
C HIS A 256 0.38 1.14 -1.15
N ASN A 257 0.81 1.17 -2.42
CA ASN A 257 -0.07 1.17 -3.58
C ASN A 257 -0.93 -0.10 -3.66
N SER A 258 -0.33 -1.25 -3.35
CA SER A 258 -0.95 -2.58 -3.41
C SER A 258 -1.90 -2.89 -2.26
N LEU A 259 -1.93 -2.07 -1.20
CA LEU A 259 -2.82 -2.25 -0.06
C LEU A 259 -4.22 -1.63 -0.27
N SER A 260 -5.23 -2.34 0.21
CA SER A 260 -6.58 -1.83 0.40
C SER A 260 -6.55 -0.65 1.40
N PRO A 261 -7.45 0.33 1.26
CA PRO A 261 -7.61 1.40 2.25
C PRO A 261 -7.94 0.82 3.62
N GLY A 262 -7.21 1.24 4.64
CA GLY A 262 -7.33 0.67 5.98
C GLY A 262 -6.55 -0.64 6.20
N GLY A 263 -5.94 -1.20 5.15
CA GLY A 263 -5.12 -2.41 5.20
C GLY A 263 -3.79 -2.20 5.93
N TRP A 264 -3.11 -3.30 6.22
CA TRP A 264 -1.92 -3.33 7.08
C TRP A 264 -0.70 -3.91 6.35
N ILE A 265 0.48 -3.36 6.66
CA ILE A 265 1.77 -3.96 6.37
C ILE A 265 2.37 -4.49 7.67
N GLU A 266 3.02 -5.65 7.62
CA GLU A 266 3.91 -6.13 8.68
C GLU A 266 5.23 -6.61 8.08
N VAL A 267 6.33 -6.09 8.60
CA VAL A 267 7.70 -6.50 8.24
C VAL A 267 8.37 -7.09 9.47
N ALA A 268 8.89 -8.32 9.34
CA ALA A 268 9.51 -9.07 10.43
C ALA A 268 10.94 -9.50 10.08
N ASP A 269 11.92 -9.09 10.86
CA ASP A 269 13.31 -9.54 10.67
C ASP A 269 14.03 -9.57 12.03
N TRP A 270 15.30 -9.95 12.04
CA TRP A 270 16.09 -10.14 13.24
C TRP A 270 17.58 -9.86 12.99
N ASP A 271 18.30 -9.51 14.05
CA ASP A 271 19.77 -9.43 14.04
C ASP A 271 20.37 -10.37 15.09
N LEU A 272 21.66 -10.68 14.93
CA LEU A 272 22.38 -11.54 15.88
C LEU A 272 22.59 -10.84 17.25
N GLY A 273 22.10 -9.60 17.42
CA GLY A 273 22.28 -8.80 18.61
C GLY A 273 23.71 -8.31 18.81
N SER A 274 23.91 -7.55 19.90
CA SER A 274 25.25 -7.13 20.33
C SER A 274 25.95 -8.29 21.03
N VAL A 275 26.92 -8.88 20.34
CA VAL A 275 27.86 -9.84 20.95
C VAL A 275 28.52 -9.15 22.16
N PRO A 276 28.67 -9.80 23.33
CA PRO A 276 29.20 -9.16 24.52
C PRO A 276 30.60 -8.60 24.25
N ILE A 277 30.75 -7.28 24.41
CA ILE A 277 32.04 -6.60 24.32
C ILE A 277 32.49 -6.38 25.75
N ASP A 278 33.62 -6.96 26.13
CA ASP A 278 34.24 -6.62 27.41
C ASP A 278 34.78 -5.18 27.30
N HIS A 279 34.02 -4.20 27.80
CA HIS A 279 34.35 -2.77 27.71
C HIS A 279 35.65 -2.40 28.46
N ALA A 280 36.29 -3.36 29.15
CA ALA A 280 37.49 -3.15 29.93
C ALA A 280 38.79 -3.06 29.10
N THR A 281 38.83 -3.57 27.87
CA THR A 281 40.05 -3.56 27.04
C THR A 281 39.77 -3.07 25.61
N ASN A 282 40.39 -1.95 25.23
CA ASN A 282 40.42 -1.45 23.84
C ASN A 282 41.31 -2.31 22.91
N ASP A 283 41.60 -3.56 23.27
CA ASP A 283 42.46 -4.46 22.49
C ASP A 283 41.62 -5.45 21.65
N PRO A 284 41.64 -5.35 20.30
CA PRO A 284 41.00 -6.31 19.40
C PRO A 284 41.40 -7.78 19.63
N ALA A 285 42.55 -8.04 20.27
CA ALA A 285 43.05 -9.39 20.52
C ALA A 285 42.45 -10.05 21.78
N SER A 286 41.73 -9.32 22.65
CA SER A 286 41.14 -9.87 23.88
C SER A 286 39.67 -10.28 23.74
N PHE A 287 39.12 -10.28 22.52
CA PHE A 287 37.71 -10.61 22.30
C PHE A 287 37.46 -12.12 22.46
N PRO A 288 36.33 -12.53 23.07
CA PRO A 288 35.98 -13.95 23.20
C PRO A 288 35.69 -14.65 21.87
N VAL A 289 35.32 -13.90 20.82
CA VAL A 289 34.88 -14.42 19.51
C VAL A 289 35.50 -13.62 18.35
N PRO A 290 36.84 -13.64 18.19
CA PRO A 290 37.54 -12.81 17.22
C PRO A 290 37.22 -13.17 15.76
N THR A 291 37.04 -14.46 15.45
CA THR A 291 36.73 -14.90 14.08
C THR A 291 35.31 -14.53 13.70
N LEU A 292 34.34 -14.71 14.61
CA LEU A 292 32.96 -14.28 14.39
C LEU A 292 32.87 -12.79 14.05
N ARG A 293 33.58 -11.95 14.82
CA ARG A 293 33.63 -10.50 14.61
C ARG A 293 34.25 -10.13 13.26
N LYS A 294 35.34 -10.80 12.88
CA LYS A 294 35.98 -10.63 11.57
C LYS A 294 35.01 -10.95 10.44
N LEU A 295 34.31 -12.09 10.51
CA LEU A 295 33.33 -12.50 9.50
C LEU A 295 32.16 -11.54 9.41
N PHE A 296 31.64 -11.07 10.55
CA PHE A 296 30.54 -10.10 10.57
C PHE A 296 30.95 -8.77 9.92
N ALA A 297 32.12 -8.21 10.26
CA ALA A 297 32.61 -6.98 9.63
C ALA A 297 32.78 -7.15 8.11
N SER A 298 33.41 -8.26 7.70
CA SER A 298 33.62 -8.59 6.28
C SER A 298 32.28 -8.75 5.54
N MET A 299 31.29 -9.37 6.18
CA MET A 299 29.93 -9.55 5.64
C MET A 299 29.24 -8.22 5.41
N MET A 300 29.28 -7.31 6.39
CA MET A 300 28.67 -5.99 6.28
C MET A 300 29.31 -5.22 5.13
N GLU A 301 30.65 -5.14 5.08
CA GLU A 301 31.37 -4.47 3.99
C GLU A 301 31.01 -5.04 2.60
N ALA A 302 31.01 -6.37 2.46
CA ALA A 302 30.65 -7.03 1.21
C ALA A 302 29.19 -6.78 0.82
N SER A 303 28.27 -6.70 1.79
CA SER A 303 26.85 -6.40 1.54
C SER A 303 26.61 -4.98 1.04
N TYR A 304 27.39 -4.00 1.52
CA TYR A 304 27.33 -2.65 1.00
C TYR A 304 27.87 -2.61 -0.44
N LYS A 305 29.02 -3.25 -0.71
CA LYS A 305 29.58 -3.35 -2.07
C LYS A 305 28.64 -4.03 -3.08
N SER A 306 27.79 -4.94 -2.62
CA SER A 306 26.83 -5.62 -3.49
C SER A 306 25.63 -4.74 -3.90
N GLY A 307 25.48 -3.55 -3.29
CA GLY A 307 24.29 -2.70 -3.44
C GLY A 307 23.08 -3.21 -2.64
N ARG A 308 23.24 -4.28 -1.86
CA ARG A 308 22.17 -4.92 -1.07
C ARG A 308 22.60 -4.98 0.39
N PRO A 309 22.56 -3.85 1.10
CA PRO A 309 23.04 -3.78 2.47
C PRO A 309 22.27 -4.74 3.38
N LEU A 310 23.01 -5.52 4.15
CA LEU A 310 22.44 -6.36 5.21
C LEU A 310 22.28 -5.52 6.48
N GLY A 311 21.21 -5.76 7.25
CA GLY A 311 20.90 -5.05 8.49
C GLY A 311 19.42 -4.71 8.62
N LEU A 312 19.04 -4.04 9.70
CA LEU A 312 17.64 -3.70 10.00
C LEU A 312 17.27 -2.24 9.70
N PHE A 313 18.10 -1.52 8.93
CA PHE A 313 17.92 -0.09 8.65
C PHE A 313 16.62 0.21 7.89
N TYR A 314 16.22 -0.66 6.96
CA TYR A 314 14.98 -0.51 6.19
C TYR A 314 13.72 -0.67 7.06
N MET A 315 13.84 -1.28 8.24
CA MET A 315 12.75 -1.38 9.21
C MET A 315 12.64 -0.13 10.10
N HIS A 316 13.29 0.98 9.76
CA HIS A 316 13.15 2.23 10.50
C HIS A 316 11.76 2.85 10.23
N PRO A 317 11.03 3.34 11.26
CA PRO A 317 9.68 3.90 11.09
C PRO A 317 9.56 4.95 9.99
N SER A 318 10.60 5.76 9.78
CA SER A 318 10.62 6.80 8.74
C SER A 318 10.36 6.28 7.33
N TYR A 319 10.81 5.06 6.97
CA TYR A 319 10.50 4.49 5.65
C TYR A 319 9.00 4.29 5.44
N LEU A 320 8.30 3.83 6.49
CA LEU A 320 6.85 3.65 6.45
C LEU A 320 6.12 5.01 6.48
N GLU A 321 6.61 5.97 7.26
CA GLU A 321 6.06 7.32 7.31
C GLU A 321 6.15 8.02 5.95
N GLU A 322 7.31 7.95 5.30
CA GLU A 322 7.56 8.53 3.98
C GLU A 322 6.72 7.86 2.88
N ALA A 323 6.50 6.54 2.98
CA ALA A 323 5.59 5.82 2.10
C ALA A 323 4.09 6.10 2.37
N GLY A 324 3.75 6.86 3.43
CA GLY A 324 2.40 7.31 3.73
C GLY A 324 1.61 6.42 4.69
N PHE A 325 2.26 5.49 5.39
CA PHE A 325 1.63 4.68 6.43
C PHE A 325 1.39 5.50 7.71
N ILE A 326 0.32 5.15 8.42
CA ILE A 326 -0.05 5.69 9.73
C ILE A 326 -0.09 4.57 10.78
N ASP A 327 -0.28 4.93 12.05
CA ASP A 327 -0.38 3.96 13.16
C ASP A 327 0.83 3.00 13.26
N ILE A 328 2.04 3.52 13.00
CA ILE A 328 3.26 2.71 12.93
C ILE A 328 3.66 2.23 14.33
N GLN A 329 3.90 0.92 14.47
CA GLN A 329 4.32 0.30 15.73
C GLN A 329 5.51 -0.61 15.50
N SER A 330 6.44 -0.61 16.46
CA SER A 330 7.59 -1.53 16.46
C SER A 330 7.55 -2.40 17.70
N THR A 331 7.69 -3.71 17.51
CA THR A 331 7.78 -4.71 18.58
C THR A 331 9.14 -5.39 18.52
N HIS A 332 9.77 -5.58 19.68
CA HIS A 332 11.07 -6.23 19.79
C HIS A 332 10.99 -7.41 20.75
N VAL A 333 11.61 -8.53 20.39
CA VAL A 333 11.72 -9.73 21.24
C VAL A 333 13.15 -10.22 21.19
N ASN A 334 13.77 -10.39 22.34
CA ASN A 334 15.12 -10.95 22.45
C ASN A 334 15.02 -12.47 22.62
N VAL A 335 15.73 -13.21 21.78
CA VAL A 335 15.78 -14.68 21.81
C VAL A 335 17.19 -15.11 22.23
N PRO A 336 17.35 -15.91 23.29
CA PRO A 336 18.66 -16.38 23.74
C PRO A 336 19.31 -17.26 22.67
N ILE A 337 20.64 -17.27 22.62
CA ILE A 337 21.40 -18.17 21.74
C ILE A 337 22.03 -19.25 22.61
N GLY A 338 21.52 -20.48 22.54
CA GLY A 338 21.89 -21.59 23.44
C GLY A 338 20.88 -21.85 24.56
N GLN A 339 21.21 -22.73 25.51
CA GLN A 339 20.28 -23.20 26.56
C GLN A 339 20.59 -22.62 27.95
N TRP A 340 21.31 -21.50 28.01
CA TRP A 340 21.69 -20.85 29.27
C TRP A 340 20.54 -20.10 29.97
N ALA A 341 19.42 -19.87 29.28
CA ALA A 341 18.26 -19.20 29.87
C ALA A 341 17.62 -20.05 30.99
N GLY A 342 17.07 -19.39 32.02
CA GLY A 342 16.47 -20.10 33.16
C GLY A 342 15.12 -20.77 32.88
N ASP A 343 14.34 -20.22 31.95
CA ASP A 343 13.00 -20.72 31.60
C ASP A 343 13.07 -21.84 30.53
N GLU A 344 12.29 -22.90 30.70
CA GLU A 344 12.33 -24.08 29.80
C GLU A 344 11.92 -23.76 28.37
N GLU A 345 10.96 -22.85 28.17
CA GLU A 345 10.58 -22.40 26.84
C GLU A 345 11.68 -21.55 26.19
N GLN A 346 12.34 -20.69 26.98
CA GLN A 346 13.52 -19.92 26.54
C GLN A 346 14.72 -20.83 26.19
N LYS A 347 14.93 -21.94 26.91
CA LYS A 347 15.95 -22.94 26.54
C LYS A 347 15.62 -23.61 25.22
N ARG A 348 14.35 -23.98 25.01
CA ARG A 348 13.89 -24.65 23.79
C ARG A 348 14.07 -23.75 22.57
N ILE A 349 13.59 -22.51 22.62
CA ILE A 349 13.75 -21.55 21.53
C ILE A 349 15.23 -21.18 21.34
N GLY A 350 16.02 -21.09 22.42
CA GLY A 350 17.43 -20.76 22.33
C GLY A 350 18.29 -21.86 21.73
N LYS A 351 17.93 -23.13 21.94
CA LYS A 351 18.52 -24.26 21.21
C LYS A 351 18.23 -24.20 19.71
N LEU A 352 16.98 -23.90 19.33
CA LEU A 352 16.62 -23.71 17.92
C LEU A 352 17.40 -22.54 17.31
N MET A 353 17.52 -21.44 18.04
CA MET A 353 18.28 -20.27 17.61
C MET A 353 19.75 -20.62 17.37
N LEU A 354 20.37 -21.40 18.26
CA LEU A 354 21.75 -21.85 18.09
C LEU A 354 21.93 -22.64 16.79
N VAL A 355 21.04 -23.58 16.48
CA VAL A 355 21.06 -24.35 15.22
C VAL A 355 20.94 -23.41 14.02
N VAL A 356 19.99 -22.47 14.05
CA VAL A 356 19.82 -21.50 12.96
C VAL A 356 21.07 -20.64 12.77
N VAL A 357 21.72 -20.19 13.85
CA VAL A 357 22.97 -19.41 13.78
C VAL A 357 24.10 -20.23 13.17
N MET A 358 24.24 -21.51 13.55
CA MET A 358 25.30 -22.38 13.02
C MET A 358 25.18 -22.55 11.49
N GLU A 359 23.96 -22.76 10.99
CA GLU A 359 23.69 -22.95 9.56
C GLU A 359 23.67 -21.62 8.77
N LEU A 360 23.41 -20.49 9.43
CA LEU A 360 23.34 -19.17 8.79
C LEU A 360 24.70 -18.69 8.25
N PHE A 361 25.80 -19.11 8.87
CA PHE A 361 27.13 -18.62 8.49
C PHE A 361 27.46 -18.94 7.03
N GLU A 362 27.34 -20.19 6.60
CA GLU A 362 27.65 -20.56 5.22
C GLU A 362 26.64 -19.91 4.24
N SER A 363 25.36 -19.89 4.58
CA SER A 363 24.33 -19.34 3.70
C SER A 363 24.48 -17.83 3.47
N SER A 364 24.95 -17.08 4.46
CA SER A 364 25.09 -15.62 4.38
C SER A 364 26.48 -15.16 3.91
N LEU A 365 27.53 -15.94 4.19
CA LEU A 365 28.92 -15.50 3.95
C LEU A 365 29.50 -16.02 2.63
N LEU A 366 29.18 -17.26 2.22
CA LEU A 366 29.93 -17.96 1.18
C LEU A 366 29.94 -17.21 -0.15
N ARG A 367 28.77 -16.94 -0.74
CA ARG A 367 28.68 -16.22 -2.02
C ARG A 367 29.08 -14.76 -1.88
N LEU A 368 28.67 -14.12 -0.79
CA LEU A 368 28.89 -12.70 -0.59
C LEU A 368 30.39 -12.35 -0.51
N LEU A 369 31.16 -13.09 0.30
CA LEU A 369 32.60 -12.86 0.45
C LEU A 369 33.43 -13.33 -0.75
N THR A 370 33.00 -14.41 -1.43
CA THR A 370 33.70 -14.88 -2.64
C THR A 370 33.44 -14.02 -3.88
N LYS A 371 32.34 -13.25 -3.89
CA LYS A 371 32.01 -12.33 -5.00
C LYS A 371 32.49 -10.90 -4.78
N TYR A 372 32.31 -10.35 -3.57
CA TYR A 372 32.59 -8.92 -3.30
C TYR A 372 33.77 -8.68 -2.35
N GLY A 373 34.12 -9.66 -1.50
CA GLY A 373 35.23 -9.56 -0.57
C GLY A 373 35.12 -8.46 0.48
N ASP A 374 36.10 -8.42 1.37
CA ASP A 374 36.26 -7.34 2.35
C ASP A 374 37.08 -6.18 1.75
N ARG A 375 37.39 -5.15 2.56
CA ARG A 375 38.20 -4.01 2.14
C ARG A 375 39.54 -4.37 1.49
N GLU A 376 40.16 -5.48 1.88
CA GLU A 376 41.51 -5.84 1.46
C GLU A 376 41.52 -6.77 0.24
N ARG A 377 40.57 -7.71 0.17
CA ARG A 377 40.61 -8.79 -0.81
C ARG A 377 39.28 -9.52 -1.00
N ILE A 378 39.21 -10.23 -2.12
CA ILE A 378 38.19 -11.26 -2.37
C ILE A 378 38.66 -12.57 -1.74
N TRP A 379 37.75 -13.28 -1.08
CA TRP A 379 38.05 -14.50 -0.32
C TRP A 379 37.86 -15.74 -1.18
N THR A 380 38.60 -16.81 -0.93
CA THR A 380 38.32 -18.12 -1.55
C THR A 380 37.26 -18.90 -0.76
N ALA A 381 36.58 -19.84 -1.41
CA ALA A 381 35.55 -20.65 -0.75
C ALA A 381 36.11 -21.49 0.42
N GLU A 382 37.35 -21.96 0.30
CA GLU A 382 38.03 -22.72 1.35
C GLU A 382 38.36 -21.84 2.56
N GLU A 383 38.80 -20.60 2.34
CA GLU A 383 39.09 -19.64 3.41
C GLU A 383 37.82 -19.28 4.18
N VAL A 384 36.72 -19.00 3.46
CA VAL A 384 35.44 -18.69 4.09
C VAL A 384 34.97 -19.85 4.96
N ARG A 385 34.98 -21.09 4.45
CA ARG A 385 34.60 -22.28 5.22
C ARG A 385 35.50 -22.53 6.43
N ALA A 386 36.81 -22.31 6.29
CA ALA A 386 37.74 -22.47 7.39
C ALA A 386 37.50 -21.45 8.52
N ASP A 387 37.21 -20.18 8.18
CA ASP A 387 36.82 -19.18 9.19
C ASP A 387 35.42 -19.46 9.77
N ILE A 388 34.46 -19.97 8.98
CA ILE A 388 33.15 -20.38 9.48
C ILE A 388 33.29 -21.49 10.54
N ALA A 389 34.07 -22.53 10.26
CA ALA A 389 34.29 -23.62 11.21
C ALA A 389 34.88 -23.10 12.54
N ARG A 390 35.87 -22.20 12.48
CA ARG A 390 36.41 -21.52 13.66
C ARG A 390 35.38 -20.69 14.40
N ALA A 391 34.56 -19.92 13.69
CA ALA A 391 33.51 -19.11 14.31
C ALA A 391 32.41 -19.97 14.97
N GLN A 392 32.08 -21.12 14.39
CA GLN A 392 31.16 -22.09 15.00
C GLN A 392 31.74 -22.65 16.31
N GLU A 393 33.02 -23.03 16.33
CA GLU A 393 33.73 -23.46 17.54
C GLU A 393 33.74 -22.36 18.62
N GLU A 394 34.04 -21.11 18.24
CA GLU A 394 34.01 -19.94 19.14
C GLU A 394 32.62 -19.73 19.77
N VAL A 395 31.55 -19.81 18.97
CA VAL A 395 30.17 -19.65 19.47
C VAL A 395 29.80 -20.78 20.42
N VAL A 396 30.15 -22.03 20.09
CA VAL A 396 29.89 -23.20 20.95
C VAL A 396 30.62 -23.05 22.28
N ASP A 397 31.90 -22.69 22.28
CA ASP A 397 32.67 -22.48 23.51
C ASP A 397 32.05 -21.41 24.43
N VAL A 398 31.61 -20.28 23.86
CA VAL A 398 30.94 -19.22 24.64
C VAL A 398 29.61 -19.70 25.21
N VAL A 399 28.80 -20.39 24.41
CA VAL A 399 27.49 -20.91 24.85
C VAL A 399 27.69 -21.94 25.97
N GLU A 400 28.64 -22.85 25.84
CA GLU A 400 28.93 -23.85 26.87
C GLU A 400 29.45 -23.22 28.17
N ARG A 401 30.35 -22.23 28.09
CA ARG A 401 30.80 -21.46 29.25
C ARG A 401 29.64 -20.76 29.94
N ALA A 402 28.71 -20.21 29.17
CA ALA A 402 27.55 -19.54 29.72
C ALA A 402 26.53 -20.47 30.36
N GLU A 403 26.32 -21.66 29.78
CA GLU A 403 25.49 -22.70 30.40
C GLU A 403 26.06 -23.15 31.76
N ARG A 404 27.38 -23.06 31.94
CA ARG A 404 28.06 -23.25 33.24
C ARG A 404 28.04 -22.02 34.16
N GLY A 405 27.54 -20.87 33.68
CA GLY A 405 27.54 -19.60 34.40
C GLY A 405 28.90 -18.89 34.46
N GLU A 406 29.82 -19.23 33.57
CA GLU A 406 31.21 -18.75 33.55
C GLU A 406 31.44 -17.55 32.61
N ALA A 407 30.46 -17.22 31.74
CA ALA A 407 30.57 -16.15 30.74
C ALA A 407 29.24 -15.41 30.54
N GLU A 408 29.32 -14.13 30.16
CA GLU A 408 28.16 -13.35 29.71
C GLU A 408 27.74 -13.80 28.30
N THR A 409 26.43 -13.90 28.07
CA THR A 409 25.82 -14.26 26.79
C THR A 409 25.09 -13.11 26.16
N TRP A 410 24.62 -13.33 24.93
CA TRP A 410 23.77 -12.40 24.22
C TRP A 410 22.55 -13.08 23.62
N CYS A 411 21.60 -12.25 23.24
CA CYS A 411 20.37 -12.64 22.57
C CYS A 411 20.35 -12.07 21.15
N ALA A 412 19.76 -12.82 20.22
CA ALA A 412 19.34 -12.28 18.93
C ALA A 412 18.14 -11.34 19.14
N SER A 413 18.09 -10.21 18.43
CA SER A 413 16.98 -9.26 18.52
C SER A 413 16.05 -9.43 17.33
N PHE A 414 14.83 -9.91 17.59
CA PHE A 414 13.77 -10.00 16.60
C PHE A 414 12.95 -8.71 16.63
N LYS A 415 12.63 -8.17 15.45
CA LYS A 415 11.88 -6.93 15.26
C LYS A 415 10.69 -7.18 14.33
N TRP A 416 9.54 -6.63 14.71
CA TRP A 416 8.37 -6.48 13.85
C TRP A 416 8.06 -5.00 13.76
N ILE A 417 7.81 -4.51 12.55
CA ILE A 417 7.26 -3.19 12.32
C ILE A 417 5.96 -3.30 11.54
N THR A 418 4.93 -2.62 12.01
CA THR A 418 3.62 -2.59 11.38
C THR A 418 3.27 -1.17 11.00
N GLY A 419 2.46 -1.03 9.94
CA GLY A 419 1.90 0.24 9.50
C GLY A 419 0.54 0.04 8.86
N ARG A 420 -0.28 1.08 8.88
CA ARG A 420 -1.64 1.04 8.34
C ARG A 420 -1.81 2.04 7.22
N LYS A 421 -2.40 1.62 6.11
CA LYS A 421 -2.83 2.55 5.05
C LYS A 421 -4.07 3.31 5.52
N SER A 422 -4.03 4.64 5.54
CA SER A 422 -5.16 5.44 6.02
C SER A 422 -6.40 5.26 5.14
N TRP A 423 -7.58 5.14 5.78
CA TRP A 423 -8.86 5.12 5.08
C TRP A 423 -9.28 6.50 4.56
N HIS A 424 -8.81 7.57 5.20
CA HIS A 424 -9.18 8.94 4.87
C HIS A 424 -8.34 9.55 3.74
N LEU A 425 -7.12 9.04 3.53
CA LEU A 425 -6.24 9.59 2.50
C LEU A 425 -6.73 9.30 1.08
N GLN A 426 -7.74 8.43 0.90
CA GLN A 426 -8.35 8.18 -0.41
C GLN A 426 -9.41 9.19 -0.85
N MET A 427 -9.81 10.16 -0.02
CA MET A 427 -10.56 11.33 -0.53
C MET A 427 -9.66 12.40 -1.16
N GLN A 428 -8.35 12.18 -1.21
CA GLN A 428 -7.48 12.85 -2.15
C GLN A 428 -6.86 11.80 -3.09
N PHE A 429 -6.84 12.14 -4.37
CA PHE A 429 -6.03 11.48 -5.41
C PHE A 429 -6.66 10.24 -6.06
N LEU A 430 -7.52 10.50 -7.05
CA LEU A 430 -7.68 9.59 -8.20
C LEU A 430 -6.54 9.73 -9.22
N ALA A 431 -5.63 10.71 -9.07
CA ALA A 431 -4.46 10.91 -9.91
C ALA A 431 -3.52 11.93 -9.28
N GLU A 432 -2.22 11.85 -9.58
CA GLU A 432 -1.32 12.98 -9.43
C GLU A 432 -1.84 14.17 -10.26
N PRO A 433 -1.78 15.41 -9.72
CA PRO A 433 -2.20 16.57 -10.49
C PRO A 433 -1.22 16.79 -11.66
N PHE A 434 -1.73 17.28 -12.78
CA PHE A 434 -0.88 17.73 -13.88
C PHE A 434 0.12 18.80 -13.39
N HIS A 435 1.43 18.57 -13.52
CA HIS A 435 2.44 19.55 -13.07
C HIS A 435 2.72 20.58 -14.16
N ARG A 436 2.00 21.70 -14.11
CA ARG A 436 2.31 22.84 -14.98
C ARG A 436 3.70 23.41 -14.64
N MET A 437 4.53 23.60 -15.67
CA MET A 437 5.84 24.24 -15.51
C MET A 437 5.72 25.69 -15.01
N PHE A 438 6.74 26.18 -14.30
CA PHE A 438 6.74 27.50 -13.64
C PHE A 438 8.10 28.19 -13.74
N TYR A 439 8.13 29.50 -13.47
CA TYR A 439 9.36 30.29 -13.35
C TYR A 439 9.66 30.54 -11.89
N LEU A 440 10.92 30.42 -11.48
CA LEU A 440 11.33 30.75 -10.11
C LEU A 440 11.28 32.25 -9.83
N SER A 441 11.37 33.09 -10.87
CA SER A 441 11.20 34.55 -10.75
C SER A 441 9.74 35.03 -10.67
N ASP A 442 8.75 34.13 -10.75
CA ASP A 442 7.34 34.51 -10.65
C ASP A 442 6.93 34.81 -9.19
N LEU A 443 6.79 36.10 -8.88
CA LEU A 443 6.37 36.60 -7.57
C LEU A 443 4.96 36.13 -7.16
N ARG A 444 4.11 35.70 -8.09
CA ARG A 444 2.73 35.25 -7.78
C ARG A 444 2.71 33.91 -7.07
N ILE A 445 3.79 33.14 -7.16
CA ILE A 445 3.94 31.80 -6.57
C ILE A 445 5.04 31.74 -5.48
N ALA A 446 5.51 32.93 -5.06
CA ALA A 446 6.60 33.12 -4.10
C ALA A 446 6.13 33.48 -2.69
N TYR A 447 4.84 33.33 -2.36
CA TYR A 447 4.33 33.61 -1.02
C TYR A 447 4.81 32.57 0.00
N PRO A 448 4.90 32.93 1.29
CA PRO A 448 5.30 31.99 2.33
C PRO A 448 4.24 30.91 2.55
N HIS A 449 4.71 29.68 2.82
CA HIS A 449 3.82 28.57 3.14
C HIS A 449 3.20 28.75 4.53
N ALA A 450 1.87 28.75 4.61
CA ALA A 450 1.14 28.86 5.87
C ALA A 450 1.17 27.53 6.65
N LEU A 451 1.93 27.49 7.76
CA LEU A 451 2.00 26.34 8.67
C LEU A 451 0.71 26.16 9.48
N HIS A 452 0.02 27.25 9.79
CA HIS A 452 -1.24 27.25 10.49
C HIS A 452 -2.32 27.89 9.63
N GLU A 453 -3.26 27.07 9.16
CA GLU A 453 -4.38 27.52 8.35
C GLU A 453 -5.50 28.03 9.24
N ARG A 454 -6.11 29.17 8.88
CA ARG A 454 -7.27 29.72 9.61
C ARG A 454 -8.46 28.76 9.60
N VAL A 455 -8.69 28.14 8.45
CA VAL A 455 -9.67 27.05 8.28
C VAL A 455 -8.95 25.89 7.61
N ASN A 456 -8.50 24.95 8.43
CA ASN A 456 -7.96 23.68 7.97
C ASN A 456 -9.09 22.73 7.50
N VAL A 457 -8.70 21.60 6.93
CA VAL A 457 -9.63 20.59 6.39
C VAL A 457 -10.61 20.07 7.44
N MET A 458 -10.18 19.86 8.69
CA MET A 458 -11.07 19.43 9.77
C MET A 458 -12.15 20.49 10.07
N TRP A 459 -11.76 21.75 10.18
CA TRP A 459 -12.72 22.84 10.41
C TRP A 459 -13.67 23.04 9.23
N LEU A 460 -13.20 22.80 8.00
CA LEU A 460 -14.08 22.77 6.82
C LEU A 460 -15.16 21.69 6.97
N PHE A 461 -14.81 20.47 7.37
CA PHE A 461 -15.80 19.40 7.59
C PHE A 461 -16.81 19.77 8.68
N ILE A 462 -16.38 20.47 9.72
CA ILE A 462 -17.28 20.94 10.77
C ILE A 462 -18.23 22.01 10.23
N TYR A 463 -17.71 23.07 9.62
CA TYR A 463 -18.51 24.23 9.21
C TYR A 463 -19.39 23.97 7.98
N ALA A 464 -18.86 23.27 6.96
CA ALA A 464 -19.58 23.00 5.72
C ALA A 464 -20.33 21.66 5.73
N GLY A 465 -19.91 20.72 6.58
CA GLY A 465 -20.48 19.38 6.71
C GLY A 465 -21.42 19.27 7.91
N ALA A 466 -20.82 19.19 9.10
CA ALA A 466 -21.53 18.86 10.34
C ALA A 466 -22.55 19.92 10.74
N VAL A 467 -22.21 21.22 10.67
CA VAL A 467 -23.12 22.30 11.05
C VAL A 467 -24.40 22.29 10.20
N PRO A 468 -24.35 22.28 8.85
CA PRO A 468 -25.54 22.12 8.02
C PRO A 468 -26.34 20.86 8.35
N LEU A 469 -25.69 19.70 8.45
CA LEU A 469 -26.38 18.45 8.74
C LEU A 469 -27.14 18.51 10.08
N LEU A 470 -26.48 18.99 11.15
CA LEU A 470 -27.08 19.14 12.46
C LEU A 470 -28.24 20.14 12.45
N THR A 471 -28.13 21.25 11.70
CA THR A 471 -29.24 22.21 11.57
C THR A 471 -30.44 21.59 10.83
N LEU A 472 -30.21 20.76 9.81
CA LEU A 472 -31.29 20.05 9.11
C LEU A 472 -31.93 18.99 10.00
N ILE A 473 -31.15 18.23 10.77
CA ILE A 473 -31.65 17.24 11.74
C ILE A 473 -32.45 17.93 12.84
N ALA A 474 -31.95 19.04 13.39
CA ALA A 474 -32.67 19.84 14.38
C ALA A 474 -34.00 20.38 13.82
N TRP A 475 -34.00 20.85 12.58
CA TRP A 475 -35.22 21.27 11.90
C TRP A 475 -36.22 20.12 11.74
N ILE A 476 -35.77 18.91 11.36
CA ILE A 476 -36.62 17.71 11.28
C ILE A 476 -37.20 17.36 12.66
N ALA A 477 -36.39 17.39 13.71
CA ALA A 477 -36.80 17.06 15.07
C ALA A 477 -37.86 18.04 15.61
N VAL A 478 -37.71 19.34 15.33
CA VAL A 478 -38.61 20.40 15.79
C VAL A 478 -39.89 20.45 14.98
N THR A 479 -39.80 20.40 13.64
CA THR A 479 -40.97 20.59 12.77
C THR A 479 -41.72 19.29 12.47
N ARG A 480 -41.11 18.13 12.77
CA ARG A 480 -41.67 16.78 12.53
C ARG A 480 -42.32 16.65 11.15
N PRO A 481 -41.58 16.92 10.05
CA PRO A 481 -42.12 16.82 8.71
C PRO A 481 -42.42 15.36 8.35
N GLY A 482 -43.26 15.13 7.34
CA GLY A 482 -43.49 13.79 6.80
C GLY A 482 -42.19 13.10 6.36
N THR A 483 -42.17 11.77 6.42
CA THR A 483 -40.99 10.92 6.16
C THR A 483 -40.31 11.24 4.83
N HIS A 484 -41.10 11.44 3.77
CA HIS A 484 -40.62 11.83 2.45
C HIS A 484 -39.86 13.15 2.47
N LYS A 485 -40.40 14.19 3.12
CA LYS A 485 -39.76 15.50 3.22
C LYS A 485 -38.48 15.46 4.06
N ALA A 486 -38.47 14.70 5.15
CA ALA A 486 -37.27 14.48 5.94
C ALA A 486 -36.16 13.82 5.12
N HIS A 487 -36.48 12.71 4.44
CA HIS A 487 -35.53 11.95 3.62
C HIS A 487 -34.94 12.79 2.48
N VAL A 488 -35.80 13.42 1.68
CA VAL A 488 -35.37 14.24 0.53
C VAL A 488 -34.49 15.42 0.96
N THR A 489 -34.75 16.01 2.13
CA THR A 489 -33.95 17.12 2.65
C THR A 489 -32.51 16.71 2.93
N ILE A 490 -32.31 15.59 3.62
CA ILE A 490 -30.98 15.07 3.96
C ILE A 490 -30.29 14.52 2.71
N LEU A 491 -31.02 13.77 1.88
CA LEU A 491 -30.49 13.20 0.64
C LEU A 491 -30.00 14.30 -0.31
N GLY A 492 -30.81 15.34 -0.54
CA GLY A 492 -30.44 16.44 -1.44
C GLY A 492 -29.17 17.16 -0.99
N TRP A 493 -29.00 17.37 0.32
CA TRP A 493 -27.78 17.95 0.89
C TRP A 493 -26.57 17.03 0.69
N LEU A 494 -26.71 15.74 0.99
CA LEU A 494 -25.65 14.74 0.84
C LEU A 494 -25.19 14.61 -0.62
N VAL A 495 -26.13 14.57 -1.56
CA VAL A 495 -25.84 14.56 -3.00
C VAL A 495 -25.11 15.83 -3.42
N SER A 496 -25.50 17.01 -2.91
CA SER A 496 -24.81 18.28 -3.18
C SER A 496 -23.34 18.22 -2.77
N MET A 497 -23.06 17.74 -1.57
CA MET A 497 -21.69 17.63 -1.05
C MET A 497 -20.86 16.64 -1.88
N ILE A 498 -21.35 15.41 -2.10
CA ILE A 498 -20.62 14.37 -2.83
C ILE A 498 -20.31 14.84 -4.26
N LEU A 499 -21.31 15.38 -4.97
CA LEU A 499 -21.13 15.84 -6.34
C LEU A 499 -20.13 17.00 -6.43
N THR A 500 -20.15 17.92 -5.45
CA THR A 500 -19.21 19.04 -5.42
C THR A 500 -17.78 18.58 -5.16
N LEU A 501 -17.58 17.66 -4.21
CA LEU A 501 -16.27 17.10 -3.91
C LEU A 501 -15.68 16.41 -5.14
N PHE A 502 -16.48 15.56 -5.79
CA PHE A 502 -16.08 14.86 -7.01
C PHE A 502 -15.68 15.83 -8.13
N LEU A 503 -16.55 16.79 -8.48
CA LEU A 503 -16.27 17.74 -9.55
C LEU A 503 -15.04 18.60 -9.26
N THR A 504 -14.89 19.06 -8.02
CA THR A 504 -13.75 19.88 -7.61
C THR A 504 -12.44 19.10 -7.73
N ASP A 505 -12.40 17.85 -7.27
CA ASP A 505 -11.19 17.03 -7.28
C ASP A 505 -10.73 16.73 -8.71
N VAL A 506 -11.68 16.34 -9.58
CA VAL A 506 -11.41 16.09 -11.01
C VAL A 506 -10.82 17.34 -11.67
N ILE A 507 -11.43 18.51 -11.49
CA ILE A 507 -10.94 19.74 -12.13
C ILE A 507 -9.57 20.13 -11.57
N LYS A 508 -9.34 19.97 -10.26
CA LYS A 508 -8.05 20.27 -9.65
C LYS A 508 -6.92 19.45 -10.24
N ASN A 509 -7.11 18.14 -10.35
CA ASN A 509 -6.07 17.24 -10.84
C ASN A 509 -5.82 17.45 -12.34
N ALA A 510 -6.88 17.75 -13.10
CA ALA A 510 -6.78 18.02 -14.54
C ALA A 510 -6.11 19.38 -14.86
N VAL A 511 -6.38 20.43 -14.09
CA VAL A 511 -5.86 21.78 -14.37
C VAL A 511 -4.43 21.96 -13.88
N GLY A 512 -4.10 21.44 -12.68
CA GLY A 512 -2.72 21.46 -12.23
C GLY A 512 -2.13 22.86 -12.00
N ARG A 513 -2.95 23.82 -11.55
CA ARG A 513 -2.51 25.22 -11.38
C ARG A 513 -1.58 25.36 -10.16
N PRO A 514 -0.37 25.94 -10.31
CA PRO A 514 0.49 26.33 -9.21
C PRO A 514 -0.21 27.19 -8.16
N ARG A 515 0.01 26.87 -6.88
CA ARG A 515 -0.45 27.68 -5.74
C ARG A 515 0.43 28.92 -5.55
N PRO A 516 -0.09 29.98 -4.89
CA PRO A 516 0.70 31.15 -4.57
C PRO A 516 1.90 30.87 -3.64
N ASP A 517 1.88 29.76 -2.90
CA ASP A 517 2.95 29.30 -2.00
C ASP A 517 3.83 28.17 -2.59
N LEU A 518 3.80 27.96 -3.92
CA LEU A 518 4.49 26.84 -4.57
C LEU A 518 6.01 26.85 -4.32
N ILE A 519 6.70 27.99 -4.46
CA ILE A 519 8.17 28.04 -4.32
C ILE A 519 8.59 27.65 -2.89
N ALA A 520 7.84 28.09 -1.88
CA ALA A 520 8.10 27.74 -0.49
C ALA A 520 7.93 26.23 -0.21
N ARG A 521 7.01 25.56 -0.93
CA ARG A 521 6.83 24.11 -0.86
C ARG A 521 7.90 23.36 -1.62
N CYS A 522 8.23 23.84 -2.82
CA CYS A 522 9.17 23.22 -3.75
C CYS A 522 10.59 23.16 -3.20
N LYS A 523 11.06 24.24 -2.53
CA LYS A 523 12.46 24.37 -2.07
C LYS A 523 13.43 24.07 -3.23
N PRO A 524 13.52 24.94 -4.24
CA PRO A 524 14.29 24.64 -5.46
C PRO A 524 15.77 24.40 -5.16
N GLN A 525 16.42 23.55 -5.95
CA GLN A 525 17.85 23.25 -5.84
C GLN A 525 18.70 24.53 -5.97
N PRO A 526 19.76 24.69 -5.15
CA PRO A 526 20.67 25.82 -5.25
C PRO A 526 21.29 25.93 -6.64
N GLY A 527 21.27 27.13 -7.24
CA GLY A 527 21.84 27.38 -8.57
C GLY A 527 20.85 27.23 -9.74
N THR A 528 19.59 26.88 -9.48
CA THR A 528 18.55 26.81 -10.52
C THR A 528 18.28 28.22 -11.10
N PRO A 529 18.30 28.41 -12.44
CA PRO A 529 18.09 29.71 -13.06
C PRO A 529 16.66 30.22 -12.86
N GLY A 530 16.54 31.51 -12.48
CA GLY A 530 15.27 32.17 -12.16
C GLY A 530 14.30 32.31 -13.33
N ASP A 531 14.86 32.64 -14.50
CA ASP A 531 14.12 33.13 -15.67
C ASP A 531 13.89 32.06 -16.75
N VAL A 532 14.11 30.79 -16.40
CA VAL A 532 13.86 29.65 -17.28
C VAL A 532 12.65 28.88 -16.76
N LEU A 533 11.86 28.35 -17.69
CA LEU A 533 10.72 27.52 -17.37
C LEU A 533 11.21 26.18 -16.83
N VAL A 534 10.89 25.87 -15.58
CA VAL A 534 11.35 24.65 -14.88
C VAL A 534 10.18 23.71 -14.56
N THR A 535 10.50 22.42 -14.49
CA THR A 535 9.58 21.36 -14.06
C THR A 535 9.68 21.16 -12.54
N PHE A 536 8.78 20.36 -11.95
CA PHE A 536 8.81 20.06 -10.52
C PHE A 536 10.09 19.31 -10.06
N GLN A 537 10.89 18.76 -10.98
CA GLN A 537 12.12 18.01 -10.68
C GLN A 537 13.21 18.87 -10.01
N VAL A 538 13.12 20.21 -10.14
CA VAL A 538 14.04 21.12 -9.45
C VAL A 538 13.77 21.24 -7.95
N CYS A 539 12.63 20.72 -7.48
CA CYS A 539 12.21 20.79 -6.08
C CYS A 539 12.97 19.78 -5.22
N THR A 540 13.42 20.18 -4.03
CA THR A 540 14.12 19.32 -3.06
C THR A 540 13.24 18.83 -1.91
N GLN A 541 11.94 19.13 -1.97
CA GLN A 541 10.99 18.69 -0.96
C GLN A 541 10.87 17.15 -0.95
N THR A 542 11.09 16.54 0.21
CA THR A 542 11.00 15.10 0.42
C THR A 542 9.56 14.62 0.62
N ASP A 543 8.70 15.48 1.16
CA ASP A 543 7.28 15.17 1.37
C ASP A 543 6.49 15.30 0.05
N HIS A 544 6.12 14.15 -0.52
CA HIS A 544 5.35 14.04 -1.75
C HIS A 544 3.98 14.73 -1.65
N HIS A 545 3.30 14.66 -0.50
CA HIS A 545 1.99 15.28 -0.33
C HIS A 545 2.10 16.81 -0.37
N ILE A 546 3.06 17.37 0.37
CA ILE A 546 3.30 18.82 0.42
C ILE A 546 3.67 19.37 -0.96
N LEU A 547 4.53 18.63 -1.69
CA LEU A 547 4.98 19.00 -3.03
C LEU A 547 3.82 18.98 -4.02
N HIS A 548 3.11 17.86 -4.15
CA HIS A 548 2.06 17.69 -5.16
C HIS A 548 0.82 18.54 -4.85
N ASP A 549 0.51 18.83 -3.57
CA ASP A 549 -0.51 19.82 -3.22
C ASP A 549 -0.21 21.21 -3.80
N GLY A 550 1.06 21.52 -4.10
CA GLY A 550 1.50 22.76 -4.74
C GLY A 550 0.85 23.05 -6.11
N TRP A 551 0.38 22.04 -6.83
CA TRP A 551 -0.30 22.20 -8.14
C TRP A 551 -1.83 22.10 -8.06
N ARG A 552 -2.40 22.08 -6.86
CA ARG A 552 -3.86 21.91 -6.65
C ARG A 552 -4.55 23.22 -6.29
N SER A 553 -4.16 24.33 -6.92
CA SER A 553 -4.75 25.65 -6.62
C SER A 553 -6.15 25.83 -7.20
N PHE A 554 -6.42 25.41 -8.44
CA PHE A 554 -7.68 25.74 -9.13
C PHE A 554 -8.56 24.52 -9.36
N PRO A 555 -9.87 24.56 -9.04
CA PRO A 555 -10.57 25.56 -8.23
C PRO A 555 -10.34 25.32 -6.72
N SER A 556 -10.66 26.28 -5.86
CA SER A 556 -10.51 26.11 -4.41
C SER A 556 -11.54 25.14 -3.83
N GLY A 557 -11.06 24.08 -3.19
CA GLY A 557 -11.92 23.04 -2.60
C GLY A 557 -12.61 23.43 -1.29
N HIS A 558 -11.99 24.31 -0.49
CA HIS A 558 -12.64 24.89 0.68
C HIS A 558 -13.79 25.79 0.26
N SER A 559 -13.60 26.55 -0.82
CA SER A 559 -14.62 27.42 -1.38
C SER A 559 -15.78 26.64 -1.99
N SER A 560 -15.51 25.62 -2.81
CA SER A 560 -16.60 24.83 -3.42
C SER A 560 -17.40 24.05 -2.38
N SER A 561 -16.72 23.38 -1.44
CA SER A 561 -17.39 22.60 -0.40
C SER A 561 -18.22 23.47 0.54
N SER A 562 -17.71 24.64 0.94
CA SER A 562 -18.46 25.57 1.81
C SER A 562 -19.70 26.14 1.11
N PHE A 563 -19.57 26.61 -0.14
CA PHE A 563 -20.72 27.09 -0.92
C PHE A 563 -21.70 25.98 -1.31
N SER A 564 -21.28 24.72 -1.33
CA SER A 564 -22.20 23.60 -1.52
C SER A 564 -23.00 23.29 -0.25
N GLY A 565 -22.33 23.01 0.87
CA GLY A 565 -22.97 22.61 2.11
C GLY A 565 -23.80 23.73 2.74
N LEU A 566 -23.19 24.90 2.94
CA LEU A 566 -23.88 26.08 3.50
C LEU A 566 -24.79 26.75 2.48
N GLY A 567 -24.46 26.69 1.17
CA GLY A 567 -25.35 27.22 0.14
C GLY A 567 -26.62 26.40 -0.01
N TYR A 568 -26.55 25.07 0.08
CA TYR A 568 -27.76 24.23 0.13
C TYR A 568 -28.61 24.57 1.37
N LEU A 569 -27.97 24.75 2.54
CA LEU A 569 -28.67 25.18 3.75
C LEU A 569 -29.35 26.56 3.57
N ALA A 570 -28.66 27.53 2.96
CA ALA A 570 -29.21 28.84 2.66
C ALA A 570 -30.45 28.77 1.75
N LEU A 571 -30.38 27.96 0.68
CA LEU A 571 -31.51 27.72 -0.22
C LEU A 571 -32.68 27.05 0.52
N PHE A 572 -32.38 26.08 1.37
CA PHE A 572 -33.38 25.40 2.19
C PHE A 572 -34.10 26.35 3.15
N ILE A 573 -33.35 27.15 3.92
CA ILE A 573 -33.90 28.17 4.82
C ILE A 573 -34.72 29.19 4.03
N ALA A 574 -34.22 29.66 2.88
CA ALA A 574 -34.95 30.59 2.02
C ALA A 574 -36.32 30.04 1.58
N GLY A 575 -36.36 28.74 1.24
CA GLY A 575 -37.59 28.03 0.89
C GLY A 575 -38.56 27.90 2.07
N GLN A 576 -38.07 27.48 3.25
CA GLN A 576 -38.93 27.33 4.44
C GLN A 576 -39.48 28.68 4.93
N CYS A 577 -38.66 29.74 4.89
CA CYS A 577 -39.05 31.08 5.33
C CYS A 577 -39.84 31.87 4.27
N HIS A 578 -40.00 31.34 3.05
CA HIS A 578 -40.69 31.99 1.92
C HIS A 578 -40.14 33.39 1.61
N VAL A 579 -38.82 33.51 1.56
CA VAL A 579 -38.09 34.80 1.47
C VAL A 579 -38.46 35.62 0.23
N TYR A 580 -38.87 34.99 -0.86
CA TYR A 580 -39.19 35.66 -2.13
C TYR A 580 -40.66 36.07 -2.28
N ARG A 581 -41.48 35.95 -1.23
CA ARG A 581 -42.86 36.46 -1.26
C ARG A 581 -42.89 37.99 -1.15
N PRO A 582 -43.83 38.68 -1.82
CA PRO A 582 -44.03 40.11 -1.62
C PRO A 582 -44.36 40.35 -0.13
N ARG A 583 -43.56 41.19 0.54
CA ARG A 583 -43.60 41.52 1.99
C ARG A 583 -42.87 40.56 2.95
N ALA A 584 -41.85 39.82 2.51
CA ALA A 584 -40.96 39.14 3.44
C ALA A 584 -40.21 40.15 4.34
N ASP A 585 -40.11 39.87 5.64
CA ASP A 585 -39.39 40.67 6.61
C ASP A 585 -37.87 40.49 6.47
N LEU A 586 -37.12 41.56 6.81
CA LEU A 586 -35.67 41.58 6.71
C LEU A 586 -35.00 40.46 7.51
N ALA A 587 -35.56 40.08 8.67
CA ALA A 587 -34.96 39.05 9.51
C ALA A 587 -34.92 37.67 8.81
N ARG A 588 -35.96 37.30 8.06
CA ARG A 588 -35.98 36.06 7.26
C ARG A 588 -34.95 36.07 6.13
N VAL A 589 -34.77 37.23 5.50
CA VAL A 589 -33.75 37.41 4.45
C VAL A 589 -32.36 37.23 5.04
N LEU A 590 -32.06 37.90 6.16
CA LEU A 590 -30.76 37.81 6.83
C LEU A 590 -30.47 36.39 7.34
N LEU A 591 -31.47 35.69 7.88
CA LEU A 591 -31.33 34.30 8.31
C LEU A 591 -30.96 33.38 7.14
N ALA A 592 -31.57 33.58 5.97
CA ALA A 592 -31.24 32.80 4.77
C ALA A 592 -29.86 33.14 4.18
N LEU A 593 -29.37 34.38 4.36
CA LEU A 593 -28.06 34.81 3.88
C LEU A 593 -26.90 34.45 4.83
N ALA A 594 -27.17 34.24 6.12
CA ALA A 594 -26.13 33.97 7.11
C ALA A 594 -25.22 32.76 6.76
N PRO A 595 -25.73 31.62 6.27
CA PRO A 595 -24.86 30.51 5.82
C PRO A 595 -23.96 30.89 4.65
N LEU A 596 -24.44 31.71 3.71
CA LEU A 596 -23.63 32.18 2.58
C LEU A 596 -22.52 33.14 3.02
N LEU A 597 -22.78 33.97 4.04
CA LEU A 597 -21.73 34.79 4.66
C LEU A 597 -20.66 33.89 5.30
N GLY A 598 -21.06 32.83 6.01
CA GLY A 598 -20.13 31.84 6.54
C GLY A 598 -19.28 31.17 5.46
N ALA A 599 -19.91 30.78 4.34
CA ALA A 599 -19.19 30.22 3.20
C ALA A 599 -18.19 31.23 2.59
N ALA A 600 -18.59 32.49 2.46
CA ALA A 600 -17.71 33.56 1.98
C ALA A 600 -16.50 33.80 2.91
N LEU A 601 -16.68 33.73 4.23
CA LEU A 601 -15.58 33.87 5.19
C LEU A 601 -14.58 32.70 5.11
N ILE A 602 -15.07 31.47 4.92
CA ILE A 602 -14.22 30.28 4.69
C ILE A 602 -13.46 30.40 3.35
N ALA A 603 -14.12 30.97 2.34
CA ALA A 603 -13.51 31.23 1.04
C ALA A 603 -12.41 32.31 1.14
N ILE A 604 -12.68 33.42 1.83
CA ILE A 604 -11.73 34.52 2.05
C ILE A 604 -10.49 34.04 2.83
N SER A 605 -10.66 33.21 3.85
CA SER A 605 -9.53 32.71 4.66
C SER A 605 -8.48 32.00 3.80
N ARG A 606 -8.86 31.45 2.63
CA ARG A 606 -7.91 30.84 1.71
C ARG A 606 -7.01 31.81 0.97
N CYS A 607 -7.50 33.00 0.68
CA CYS A 607 -6.70 34.08 0.13
C CYS A 607 -5.78 34.65 1.22
N GLU A 608 -6.30 34.79 2.46
CA GLU A 608 -5.51 35.31 3.58
C GLU A 608 -4.38 34.37 4.02
N ASP A 609 -4.50 33.07 3.73
CA ASP A 609 -3.48 32.04 3.97
C ASP A 609 -2.55 31.84 2.76
N TYR A 610 -2.62 32.71 1.74
CA TYR A 610 -1.81 32.65 0.51
C TYR A 610 -1.84 31.30 -0.23
N ARG A 611 -2.94 30.55 -0.10
CA ARG A 611 -3.06 29.22 -0.74
C ARG A 611 -3.80 29.24 -2.06
N HIS A 612 -4.56 30.29 -2.30
CA HIS A 612 -5.43 30.42 -3.47
C HIS A 612 -5.47 31.88 -3.91
N ASP A 613 -5.54 32.06 -5.22
CA ASP A 613 -5.84 33.34 -5.84
C ASP A 613 -7.36 33.60 -5.81
N VAL A 614 -7.77 34.85 -5.97
CA VAL A 614 -9.17 35.30 -6.00
C VAL A 614 -9.98 34.53 -7.05
N TYR A 615 -9.37 34.21 -8.21
CA TYR A 615 -10.02 33.40 -9.24
C TYR A 615 -10.30 31.96 -8.79
N ASP A 616 -9.39 31.35 -8.05
CA ASP A 616 -9.55 29.97 -7.58
C ASP A 616 -10.72 29.86 -6.62
N VAL A 617 -10.82 30.84 -5.72
CA VAL A 617 -11.89 30.95 -4.72
C VAL A 617 -13.22 31.33 -5.38
N SER A 618 -13.21 32.27 -6.33
CA SER A 618 -14.43 32.70 -7.04
C SER A 618 -15.03 31.56 -7.86
N VAL A 619 -14.21 30.83 -8.63
CA VAL A 619 -14.70 29.67 -9.40
C VAL A 619 -15.11 28.53 -8.49
N GLY A 620 -14.36 28.26 -7.42
CA GLY A 620 -14.77 27.27 -6.41
C GLY A 620 -16.15 27.58 -5.83
N SER A 621 -16.38 28.84 -5.43
CA SER A 621 -17.69 29.31 -4.94
C SER A 621 -18.80 29.11 -5.97
N LEU A 622 -18.54 29.45 -7.24
CA LEU A 622 -19.50 29.28 -8.34
C LEU A 622 -19.85 27.82 -8.58
N VAL A 623 -18.86 26.91 -8.54
CA VAL A 623 -19.10 25.46 -8.66
C VAL A 623 -19.98 24.99 -7.50
N GLY A 624 -19.61 25.32 -6.26
CA GLY A 624 -20.35 24.92 -5.07
C GLY A 624 -21.80 25.38 -5.07
N ILE A 625 -22.05 26.68 -5.33
CA ILE A 625 -23.41 27.23 -5.32
C ILE A 625 -24.25 26.72 -6.50
N SER A 626 -23.63 26.46 -7.65
CA SER A 626 -24.33 25.91 -8.82
C SER A 626 -24.78 24.48 -8.56
N VAL A 627 -23.93 23.65 -7.95
CA VAL A 627 -24.27 22.29 -7.55
C VAL A 627 -25.36 22.29 -6.47
N ALA A 628 -25.24 23.15 -5.44
CA ALA A 628 -26.27 23.31 -4.42
C ALA A 628 -27.61 23.75 -5.01
N HIS A 629 -27.59 24.71 -5.94
CA HIS A 629 -28.80 25.16 -6.62
C HIS A 629 -29.42 24.05 -7.47
N TYR A 630 -28.62 23.35 -8.28
CA TYR A 630 -29.09 22.27 -9.14
C TYR A 630 -29.72 21.12 -8.33
N THR A 631 -29.02 20.67 -7.28
CA THR A 631 -29.51 19.61 -6.40
C THR A 631 -30.75 20.03 -5.63
N TYR A 632 -30.79 21.26 -5.09
CA TYR A 632 -31.99 21.79 -4.46
C TYR A 632 -33.18 21.81 -5.43
N ARG A 633 -32.99 22.32 -6.66
CA ARG A 633 -34.06 22.42 -7.67
C ARG A 633 -34.55 21.07 -8.20
N ARG A 634 -33.73 20.02 -8.09
CA ARG A 634 -34.13 18.64 -8.42
C ARG A 634 -35.21 18.12 -7.46
N TYR A 635 -35.15 18.54 -6.20
CA TYR A 635 -36.03 18.05 -5.15
C TYR A 635 -37.12 19.05 -4.73
N TYR A 636 -36.86 20.34 -4.89
CA TYR A 636 -37.73 21.44 -4.45
C TYR A 636 -38.13 22.37 -5.62
N PRO A 637 -39.36 22.92 -5.60
CA PRO A 637 -39.80 23.98 -6.52
C PRO A 637 -38.93 25.24 -6.44
N ALA A 638 -39.13 26.15 -7.41
CA ALA A 638 -38.38 27.40 -7.45
C ALA A 638 -38.71 28.21 -6.19
N LEU A 639 -37.75 28.97 -5.66
CA LEU A 639 -37.94 29.76 -4.43
C LEU A 639 -39.03 30.83 -4.53
N ARG A 640 -39.45 31.20 -5.75
CA ARG A 640 -40.58 32.11 -6.02
C ARG A 640 -41.94 31.39 -6.09
N SER A 641 -41.94 30.05 -6.16
CA SER A 641 -43.16 29.25 -6.19
C SER A 641 -43.90 29.36 -4.86
N ARG A 642 -45.22 29.17 -4.88
CA ARG A 642 -46.04 29.15 -3.67
C ARG A 642 -45.65 27.99 -2.74
N ASP A 643 -45.25 26.87 -3.32
CA ASP A 643 -44.93 25.62 -2.63
C ASP A 643 -43.42 25.39 -2.47
N CYS A 644 -42.61 26.45 -2.46
CA CYS A 644 -41.14 26.36 -2.35
C CYS A 644 -40.64 25.65 -1.08
N ALA A 645 -41.47 25.58 -0.03
CA ALA A 645 -41.13 24.91 1.21
C ALA A 645 -41.31 23.38 1.15
N SER A 646 -42.02 22.84 0.16
CA SER A 646 -42.36 21.43 0.05
C SER A 646 -41.63 20.78 -1.12
N PRO A 647 -41.08 19.57 -0.96
CA PRO A 647 -40.45 18.86 -2.07
C PRO A 647 -41.50 18.40 -3.09
N TYR A 648 -41.07 18.10 -4.30
CA TYR A 648 -41.91 17.45 -5.30
C TYR A 648 -42.46 16.11 -4.77
N PRO A 649 -43.67 15.68 -5.16
CA PRO A 649 -44.23 14.40 -4.73
C PRO A 649 -43.38 13.23 -5.21
N ASN A 650 -43.42 12.11 -4.47
CA ASN A 650 -42.73 10.89 -4.88
C ASN A 650 -43.44 10.29 -6.10
N PRO A 651 -42.73 10.00 -7.21
CA PRO A 651 -43.32 9.36 -8.39
C PRO A 651 -43.97 8.00 -8.07
N ALA A 652 -43.50 7.30 -7.03
CA ALA A 652 -44.11 6.05 -6.58
C ALA A 652 -45.50 6.25 -5.95
N ASP A 653 -45.72 7.39 -5.28
CA ASP A 653 -47.01 7.71 -4.66
C ASP A 653 -48.03 8.08 -5.75
N GLU A 654 -47.64 8.80 -6.80
CA GLU A 654 -48.52 9.07 -7.96
C GLU A 654 -49.00 7.80 -8.65
N ARG A 655 -48.12 6.80 -8.81
CA ARG A 655 -48.49 5.49 -9.36
C ARG A 655 -49.39 4.70 -8.41
N ALA A 656 -49.18 4.80 -7.11
CA ALA A 656 -50.06 4.17 -6.12
C ALA A 656 -51.45 4.80 -6.12
N PHE A 657 -51.55 6.13 -6.17
CA PHE A 657 -52.84 6.84 -6.28
C PHE A 657 -53.54 6.59 -7.62
N ALA A 658 -52.81 6.47 -8.73
CA ALA A 658 -53.37 6.06 -10.01
C ALA A 658 -53.97 4.65 -9.92
N LYS A 659 -53.24 3.71 -9.30
CA LYS A 659 -53.69 2.33 -9.12
C LYS A 659 -54.91 2.21 -8.19
N VAL A 660 -54.96 3.01 -7.13
CA VAL A 660 -56.13 3.08 -6.23
C VAL A 660 -57.34 3.67 -6.93
N LYS A 661 -57.17 4.71 -7.76
CA LYS A 661 -58.25 5.25 -8.60
C LYS A 661 -58.77 4.23 -9.60
N ASP A 662 -57.87 3.47 -10.22
CA ASP A 662 -58.24 2.39 -11.14
C ASP A 662 -59.03 1.31 -10.39
N GLU A 663 -58.59 0.88 -9.21
CA GLU A 663 -59.32 -0.09 -8.37
C GLU A 663 -60.68 0.43 -7.86
N GLU A 664 -60.78 1.71 -7.49
CA GLU A 664 -62.03 2.35 -7.07
C GLU A 664 -63.00 2.51 -8.24
N SER A 665 -62.49 2.79 -9.45
CA SER A 665 -63.30 2.80 -10.69
C SER A 665 -63.76 1.41 -11.13
N ILE A 666 -62.94 0.37 -10.91
CA ILE A 666 -63.31 -1.03 -11.16
C ILE A 666 -64.37 -1.48 -10.16
N ARG A 667 -64.26 -1.10 -8.88
CA ARG A 667 -65.29 -1.37 -7.86
C ARG A 667 -66.59 -0.64 -8.16
N ALA A 668 -66.55 0.63 -8.55
CA ALA A 668 -67.73 1.38 -8.95
C ALA A 668 -68.42 0.76 -10.18
N ALA A 669 -67.65 0.21 -11.13
CA ALA A 669 -68.19 -0.53 -12.28
C ALA A 669 -68.78 -1.90 -11.89
N GLN A 670 -68.25 -2.55 -10.85
CA GLN A 670 -68.79 -3.81 -10.31
C GLN A 670 -70.07 -3.59 -9.50
N ASP A 671 -70.15 -2.51 -8.71
CA ASP A 671 -71.38 -2.15 -7.98
C ASP A 671 -72.50 -1.77 -8.95
N PHE A 672 -72.19 -1.06 -10.05
CA PHE A 672 -73.17 -0.75 -11.11
C PHE A 672 -73.64 -2.01 -11.87
N ALA A 673 -72.80 -3.05 -11.95
CA ALA A 673 -73.14 -4.32 -12.58
C ALA A 673 -73.84 -5.30 -11.63
N LEU A 674 -73.92 -5.02 -10.33
CA LEU A 674 -74.68 -5.81 -9.35
C LEU A 674 -76.08 -5.24 -9.13
N ASP A 675 -76.28 -3.93 -9.28
CA ASP A 675 -77.61 -3.30 -9.26
C ASP A 675 -78.44 -3.62 -10.54
N GLU A 676 -77.82 -4.05 -11.64
CA GLU A 676 -78.52 -4.47 -12.86
C GLU A 676 -78.99 -5.95 -12.85
N PHE A 677 -78.67 -6.72 -11.81
CA PHE A 677 -78.96 -8.17 -11.75
C PHE A 677 -79.96 -8.60 -10.67
N ASP A 678 -80.52 -7.68 -9.87
CA ASP A 678 -81.45 -8.01 -8.77
C ASP A 678 -82.93 -7.66 -9.03
N ASP A 679 -83.27 -7.15 -10.22
CA ASP A 679 -84.66 -6.85 -10.61
C ASP A 679 -85.03 -7.56 -11.93
N GLU A 680 -85.06 -8.90 -11.98
CA GLU A 680 -85.87 -9.65 -12.96
C GLU A 680 -85.90 -11.16 -12.64
N ASP A 681 -86.80 -11.58 -11.75
CA ASP A 681 -87.29 -12.97 -11.71
C ASP A 681 -88.68 -13.05 -11.04
N GLU A 682 -89.70 -12.45 -11.66
CA GLU A 682 -91.09 -12.87 -11.46
C GLU A 682 -91.92 -12.74 -12.76
N GLU A 683 -92.67 -13.82 -13.04
CA GLU A 683 -93.79 -13.94 -13.99
C GLU A 683 -93.54 -14.38 -15.45
N ARG A 684 -93.59 -15.71 -15.59
CA ARG A 684 -94.37 -16.53 -16.55
C ARG A 684 -95.22 -15.84 -17.65
N GLU A 685 -95.15 -16.49 -18.82
CA GLU A 685 -96.23 -16.73 -19.81
C GLU A 685 -96.38 -15.84 -21.08
N SER A 686 -96.16 -16.52 -22.23
CA SER A 686 -96.96 -16.45 -23.48
C SER A 686 -96.57 -15.50 -24.65
N ARG A 687 -95.98 -16.12 -25.69
CA ARG A 687 -96.35 -16.00 -27.14
C ARG A 687 -96.00 -14.68 -27.90
N PRO A 688 -96.04 -14.66 -29.26
CA PRO A 688 -94.83 -14.40 -30.04
C PRO A 688 -94.95 -13.31 -31.15
N LEU A 689 -93.85 -13.18 -31.90
CA LEU A 689 -93.72 -12.70 -33.30
C LEU A 689 -93.62 -11.19 -33.60
N ASN A 690 -92.75 -10.96 -34.59
CA ASN A 690 -92.60 -9.85 -35.52
C ASN A 690 -91.77 -8.61 -35.12
N GLY A 691 -90.68 -8.46 -35.88
CA GLY A 691 -90.64 -7.39 -36.87
C GLY A 691 -89.61 -6.29 -36.64
N ARG A 692 -88.57 -6.31 -37.47
CA ARG A 692 -87.78 -5.17 -37.98
C ARG A 692 -88.04 -3.80 -37.33
N ARG A 693 -87.00 -3.21 -36.74
CA ARG A 693 -86.26 -2.09 -37.36
C ARG A 693 -84.91 -1.90 -36.73
#